data_AF-A0A553IJL1-F1
#
_entry.id   AF-A0A553IJL1-F1
#
_cell.length_a   1.000
_cell.length_b   1.000
_cell.length_c   1.000
_cell.angle_alpha   90.00
_cell.angle_beta   90.00
_cell.angle_gamma   90.00
#
_symmetry.space_group_name_H-M   'P 1'
#
loop_
_entity.id
_entity.type
_entity.pdbx_description
1 polymer ?
#
loop_
_entity_poly.entity_id
_entity_poly.type
_entity_poly.pdbx_seq_one_letter_code
_entity_poly.pdbx_strand_id
1 'polypeptide(L)'
;MKIINIKKIVGVLVMLSLTFMVFASAPKLAANTPVTPNNTKQEFRAAWASHLIGSMPAYTSESQFKARATEILDILEYYNFNAIIMHLRTHNNAYYVSELSPKAAAFANVNFNTFDPMLWFIEETHKRGMEFHGWLNPYRLGTNYVGTMPAENPASNPANILSYNGASILNPGLPHVRDFVSDTIVEILERYPVDAIHFDDYFYINLGSNGSTSGSNNILNEPDQQTFVTYGSGYNTSSAPSKADWRRHQVNLMVESVSNTIKNFNQANNTHVQFGISPTGIYKNGNGVVTYDGNIPITSGSDTGGQTHYSSYLFADSVKWATEGWIDYLLPQSYWANSHPIASYNKIMTWWNDVFKYLDVNLYSGIGIYMADGTGNTYGWQTNNNEMKNQLEFIKGLENVQGSSVYSYNFVDSAYKGSSAKSATQMQNAKSTWGDIAVLPELKSMAQIMPGKVTNLKHVNGTLSFNKAVDAKQYYVYRSKTALNFTNAEIVEVIRSSDNIINYQTGDLNNEYTYAVRALSYSNTLGDAVTILNPANDTRLNVVEGASIRTAPNETNQSLRFYAQFDDVLGQTEQGFYIVEGDVSLAELKSRVNVETTIQFSINGQSVVKVPVNDVDNTGKFTTVIKDITPADFSKLYTVFGYYKKGGVITLSNNKTTRSVLEVAYKMTYADQATPRIETYTNQLKLFGEDAFGQLRVTDKYETNHIELAKAFLKDWNTKFGLSLTQIDLESFYSSAVYGKVASNNSLSGSRIYEFFKDQTLNLKWGWLLDYIESVDSKIWPSRQIVALKGNGTNPEYSNIYEGRHFITSLIGFFNGTHAYDGFPTNDFTDVTMYDNLADFVDSILAKPTAYQYVYIGDEVKLPIQSNSNFSHYLMNGQIYHEGDTLIIGDNLVIKLVFD
;
A
#
# COMPACT_ATOMS: atom_id res chain seq x y z
N MET A 1 -49.17 -17.82 44.48
CA MET A 1 -49.98 -16.64 44.08
C MET A 1 -49.01 -15.58 43.61
N LYS A 2 -48.96 -15.07 42.38
CA LYS A 2 -49.91 -14.99 41.24
C LYS A 2 -49.19 -15.38 39.92
N ILE A 3 -49.66 -16.43 39.19
CA ILE A 3 -50.31 -16.47 37.84
C ILE A 3 -49.47 -15.84 36.69
N ILE A 4 -49.08 -16.51 35.57
CA ILE A 4 -49.82 -16.95 34.34
C ILE A 4 -48.83 -17.77 33.44
N ASN A 5 -49.07 -19.06 33.10
CA ASN A 5 -49.55 -19.66 31.80
C ASN A 5 -48.51 -19.66 30.64
N ILE A 6 -48.35 -20.62 29.70
CA ILE A 6 -49.09 -21.80 29.21
C ILE A 6 -48.13 -22.74 28.44
N LYS A 7 -48.44 -24.06 28.42
CA LYS A 7 -47.82 -25.11 27.59
C LYS A 7 -48.47 -25.20 26.18
N LYS A 8 -47.65 -25.55 25.19
CA LYS A 8 -47.89 -26.40 23.99
C LYS A 8 -49.07 -26.10 23.04
N ILE A 9 -48.74 -25.94 21.75
CA ILE A 9 -49.58 -26.35 20.61
C ILE A 9 -48.73 -27.24 19.69
N VAL A 10 -49.24 -28.44 19.38
CA VAL A 10 -48.77 -29.36 18.34
C VAL A 10 -49.99 -29.86 17.57
N GLY A 11 -49.87 -29.90 16.24
CA GLY A 11 -50.60 -30.79 15.33
C GLY A 11 -51.69 -30.10 14.50
N VAL A 12 -51.87 -30.40 13.20
CA VAL A 12 -51.81 -31.74 12.59
C VAL A 12 -51.86 -31.67 11.02
N LEU A 13 -51.26 -32.70 10.36
CA LEU A 13 -51.50 -33.29 9.01
C LEU A 13 -51.02 -32.54 7.73
N VAL A 14 -50.45 -33.13 6.65
CA VAL A 14 -50.42 -34.50 6.09
C VAL A 14 -49.21 -34.69 5.11
N MET A 15 -48.68 -35.93 5.02
CA MET A 15 -48.01 -36.64 3.89
C MET A 15 -46.89 -35.97 3.04
N LEU A 16 -45.74 -36.64 2.92
CA LEU A 16 -45.36 -37.35 1.67
C LEU A 16 -44.13 -38.29 1.85
N SER A 17 -44.34 -39.56 1.49
CA SER A 17 -43.46 -40.52 0.80
C SER A 17 -41.94 -40.60 1.07
N LEU A 18 -41.53 -41.80 1.48
CA LEU A 18 -40.24 -42.43 1.16
C LEU A 18 -39.88 -42.25 -0.33
N THR A 19 -38.66 -41.77 -0.59
CA THR A 19 -37.86 -42.27 -1.71
C THR A 19 -36.38 -42.22 -1.34
N PHE A 20 -35.75 -43.39 -1.36
CA PHE A 20 -34.30 -43.57 -1.42
C PHE A 20 -33.76 -42.80 -2.62
N MET A 21 -32.89 -41.82 -2.40
CA MET A 21 -31.93 -41.37 -3.40
C MET A 21 -30.54 -41.39 -2.77
N VAL A 22 -29.75 -42.35 -3.22
CA VAL A 22 -28.30 -42.39 -3.10
C VAL A 22 -27.77 -41.13 -3.77
N PHE A 23 -27.36 -40.13 -3.00
CA PHE A 23 -26.49 -39.07 -3.50
C PHE A 23 -25.06 -39.54 -3.31
N ALA A 24 -24.48 -40.03 -4.41
CA ALA A 24 -23.04 -40.10 -4.57
C ALA A 24 -22.45 -38.72 -4.25
N SER A 25 -21.45 -38.71 -3.37
CA SER A 25 -20.62 -37.57 -3.03
C SER A 25 -19.95 -37.02 -4.29
N ALA A 26 -20.53 -35.98 -4.88
CA ALA A 26 -19.84 -35.16 -5.86
C ALA A 26 -18.72 -34.38 -5.16
N PRO A 27 -17.50 -34.31 -5.72
CA PRO A 27 -16.45 -33.46 -5.18
C PRO A 27 -16.93 -32.00 -5.23
N LYS A 28 -16.78 -31.27 -4.12
CA LYS A 28 -16.99 -29.82 -4.08
C LYS A 28 -16.18 -29.20 -5.22
N LEU A 29 -16.87 -28.70 -6.24
CA LEU A 29 -16.28 -27.81 -7.23
C LEU A 29 -15.68 -26.64 -6.47
N ALA A 30 -14.36 -26.48 -6.60
CA ALA A 30 -13.64 -25.31 -6.13
C ALA A 30 -14.34 -24.08 -6.70
N ALA A 31 -14.89 -23.25 -5.81
CA ALA A 31 -15.38 -21.94 -6.21
C ALA A 31 -14.18 -21.17 -6.75
N ASN A 32 -14.25 -20.77 -8.02
CA ASN A 32 -13.36 -19.75 -8.56
C ASN A 32 -13.65 -18.45 -7.79
N THR A 33 -12.87 -18.22 -6.72
CA THR A 33 -12.80 -16.94 -6.05
C THR A 33 -12.27 -15.90 -7.04
N PRO A 34 -12.89 -14.72 -7.16
CA PRO A 34 -12.25 -13.59 -7.83
C PRO A 34 -10.93 -13.34 -7.09
N VAL A 35 -9.81 -13.50 -7.78
CA VAL A 35 -8.48 -13.15 -7.25
C VAL A 35 -8.45 -11.63 -7.12
N THR A 36 -8.79 -11.11 -5.93
CA THR A 36 -8.39 -9.76 -5.53
C THR A 36 -6.87 -9.76 -5.43
N PRO A 37 -6.15 -8.76 -5.97
CA PRO A 37 -4.70 -8.69 -5.87
C PRO A 37 -4.31 -8.36 -4.42
N ASN A 38 -4.33 -9.36 -3.54
CA ASN A 38 -4.04 -9.19 -2.13
C ASN A 38 -2.55 -9.50 -1.89
N ASN A 39 -1.68 -8.57 -2.31
CA ASN A 39 -0.24 -8.62 -2.02
C ASN A 39 0.08 -8.23 -0.55
N THR A 40 -0.94 -7.98 0.28
CA THR A 40 -0.79 -7.66 1.69
C THR A 40 -0.34 -8.89 2.47
N LYS A 41 0.79 -8.80 3.19
CA LYS A 41 1.24 -9.86 4.08
C LYS A 41 0.59 -9.71 5.45
N GLN A 42 -0.04 -10.77 5.92
CA GLN A 42 -0.57 -10.85 7.28
C GLN A 42 0.48 -11.41 8.24
N GLU A 43 0.63 -10.80 9.41
CA GLU A 43 1.60 -11.23 10.41
C GLU A 43 1.16 -10.78 11.80
N PHE A 44 1.13 -11.69 12.76
CA PHE A 44 0.96 -11.38 14.18
C PHE A 44 2.29 -10.92 14.77
N ARG A 45 2.29 -9.80 15.49
CA ARG A 45 3.46 -9.24 16.15
C ARG A 45 3.08 -8.77 17.53
N ALA A 46 3.55 -9.48 18.56
CA ALA A 46 3.27 -9.09 19.95
C ALA A 46 4.49 -9.02 20.88
N ALA A 47 4.35 -8.32 22.00
CA ALA A 47 5.29 -8.39 23.11
C ALA A 47 4.56 -8.71 24.42
N TRP A 48 5.21 -9.49 25.28
CA TRP A 48 4.69 -9.75 26.62
C TRP A 48 5.10 -8.65 27.59
N ALA A 49 4.12 -8.10 28.29
CA ALA A 49 4.31 -7.12 29.36
C ALA A 49 3.70 -7.64 30.67
N SER A 50 4.38 -7.37 31.78
CA SER A 50 3.87 -7.75 33.10
C SER A 50 4.34 -6.80 34.20
N HIS A 51 3.50 -6.64 35.21
CA HIS A 51 3.89 -6.04 36.48
C HIS A 51 4.93 -6.87 37.23
N LEU A 52 4.92 -8.20 37.07
CA LEU A 52 5.79 -9.11 37.79
C LEU A 52 7.27 -8.95 37.43
N ILE A 53 7.56 -8.68 36.16
CA ILE A 53 8.93 -8.51 35.64
C ILE A 53 9.30 -7.03 35.43
N GLY A 54 8.46 -6.11 35.91
CA GLY A 54 8.75 -4.67 35.89
C GLY A 54 8.48 -3.95 34.57
N SER A 55 7.86 -4.59 33.56
CA SER A 55 7.45 -3.88 32.33
C SER A 55 6.50 -2.73 32.64
N MET A 56 5.53 -3.01 33.50
CA MET A 56 4.64 -2.02 34.09
C MET A 56 4.92 -1.98 35.61
N PRO A 57 5.75 -1.07 36.14
CA PRO A 57 5.99 -1.00 37.57
C PRO A 57 4.72 -0.62 38.37
N ALA A 58 4.80 -0.71 39.69
CA ALA A 58 3.77 -0.13 40.56
C ALA A 58 3.70 1.39 40.36
N TYR A 59 2.52 1.97 40.52
CA TYR A 59 2.26 3.40 40.32
C TYR A 59 1.48 3.99 41.50
N THR A 60 1.62 5.30 41.68
CA THR A 60 1.04 6.06 42.80
C THR A 60 -0.02 7.06 42.35
N SER A 61 -0.21 7.25 41.03
CA SER A 61 -1.24 8.13 40.48
C SER A 61 -1.72 7.67 39.10
N GLU A 62 -2.93 8.08 38.72
CA GLU A 62 -3.49 7.86 37.38
C GLU A 62 -2.56 8.42 36.29
N SER A 63 -2.03 9.63 36.47
CA SER A 63 -1.12 10.26 35.50
C SER A 63 0.16 9.45 35.29
N GLN A 64 0.73 8.85 36.35
CA GLN A 64 1.92 8.02 36.23
C GLN A 64 1.62 6.73 35.46
N PHE A 65 0.48 6.09 35.75
CA PHE A 65 0.05 4.91 35.01
C PHE A 65 -0.13 5.23 33.53
N LYS A 66 -0.91 6.27 33.21
CA LYS A 66 -1.16 6.69 31.84
C LYS A 66 0.13 7.00 31.09
N ALA A 67 1.07 7.72 31.70
CA ALA A 67 2.36 8.03 31.09
C ALA A 67 3.17 6.78 30.73
N ARG A 68 3.26 5.80 31.64
CA ARG A 68 4.00 4.56 31.37
C ARG A 68 3.28 3.66 30.36
N ALA A 69 1.96 3.55 30.46
CA ALA A 69 1.16 2.78 29.51
C ALA A 69 1.22 3.38 28.10
N THR A 70 1.14 4.70 27.96
CA THR A 70 1.37 5.39 26.68
C THR A 70 2.77 5.14 26.15
N GLU A 71 3.82 5.26 26.97
CA GLU A 71 5.21 4.95 26.55
C GLU A 71 5.34 3.52 26.02
N ILE A 72 4.71 2.54 26.68
CA ILE A 72 4.68 1.15 26.22
C ILE A 72 4.08 1.05 24.81
N LEU A 73 2.92 1.66 24.59
CA LEU A 73 2.24 1.58 23.31
C LEU A 73 2.98 2.33 22.20
N ASP A 74 3.55 3.50 22.50
CA ASP A 74 4.32 4.28 21.53
C ASP A 74 5.58 3.52 21.08
N ILE A 75 6.23 2.78 21.99
CA ILE A 75 7.38 1.93 21.66
C ILE A 75 6.94 0.71 20.83
N LEU A 76 5.79 0.10 21.12
CA LEU A 76 5.26 -1.00 20.32
C LEU A 76 4.90 -0.55 18.90
N GLU A 77 4.30 0.62 18.77
CA GLU A 77 3.98 1.26 17.48
C GLU A 77 5.26 1.54 16.67
N TYR A 78 6.32 2.07 17.30
CA TYR A 78 7.62 2.31 16.66
C TYR A 78 8.23 1.05 16.01
N TYR A 79 7.97 -0.13 16.58
CA TYR A 79 8.43 -1.41 16.05
C TYR A 79 7.37 -2.13 15.20
N ASN A 80 6.23 -1.49 14.91
CA ASN A 80 5.11 -2.06 14.15
C ASN A 80 4.55 -3.35 14.77
N PHE A 81 4.50 -3.44 16.10
CA PHE A 81 3.72 -4.46 16.80
C PHE A 81 2.22 -4.19 16.63
N ASN A 82 1.42 -5.24 16.51
CA ASN A 82 -0.03 -5.14 16.36
C ASN A 82 -0.80 -5.82 17.49
N ALA A 83 -0.11 -6.27 18.55
CA ALA A 83 -0.73 -6.77 19.76
C ALA A 83 0.17 -6.62 21.00
N ILE A 84 -0.44 -6.55 22.17
CA ILE A 84 0.23 -6.66 23.47
C ILE A 84 -0.35 -7.82 24.26
N ILE A 85 0.52 -8.63 24.87
CA ILE A 85 0.13 -9.71 25.77
C ILE A 85 0.40 -9.23 27.20
N MET A 86 -0.65 -8.77 27.89
CA MET A 86 -0.53 -8.09 29.18
C MET A 86 -1.00 -8.99 30.33
N HIS A 87 -0.15 -9.19 31.33
CA HIS A 87 -0.41 -10.07 32.46
C HIS A 87 -1.48 -9.47 33.40
N LEU A 88 -2.69 -10.03 33.39
CA LEU A 88 -3.83 -9.64 34.23
C LEU A 88 -3.90 -10.42 35.55
N ARG A 89 -3.35 -11.64 35.58
CA ARG A 89 -3.37 -12.54 36.74
C ARG A 89 -2.07 -13.34 36.85
N THR A 90 -1.27 -13.10 37.89
CA THR A 90 0.04 -13.78 38.04
C THR A 90 0.06 -14.88 39.10
N HIS A 91 -0.54 -14.62 40.26
CA HIS A 91 -0.44 -15.47 41.46
C HIS A 91 -1.80 -15.59 42.14
N ASN A 92 -2.81 -15.98 41.37
CA ASN A 92 -4.20 -16.04 41.83
C ASN A 92 -4.75 -14.67 42.30
N ASN A 93 -4.16 -13.58 41.81
CA ASN A 93 -4.51 -12.20 42.11
C ASN A 93 -4.96 -11.48 40.82
N ALA A 94 -5.50 -10.26 40.95
CA ALA A 94 -6.00 -9.47 39.83
C ALA A 94 -5.31 -8.11 39.73
N TYR A 95 -4.88 -7.75 38.52
CA TYR A 95 -4.53 -6.38 38.13
C TYR A 95 -5.74 -5.62 37.56
N TYR A 96 -6.95 -6.06 37.89
CA TYR A 96 -8.23 -5.52 37.42
C TYR A 96 -9.28 -5.61 38.55
N VAL A 97 -10.49 -5.09 38.32
CA VAL A 97 -11.59 -5.19 39.30
C VAL A 97 -12.07 -6.63 39.38
N SER A 98 -11.88 -7.29 40.53
CA SER A 98 -12.25 -8.69 40.73
C SER A 98 -12.92 -8.91 42.08
N GLU A 99 -13.97 -9.74 42.09
CA GLU A 99 -14.63 -10.30 43.25
C GLU A 99 -14.09 -11.70 43.57
N LEU A 100 -13.59 -12.40 42.55
CA LEU A 100 -13.05 -13.76 42.65
C LEU A 100 -11.59 -13.80 43.12
N SER A 101 -10.84 -12.71 42.97
CA SER A 101 -9.40 -12.69 43.23
C SER A 101 -8.97 -11.44 43.99
N PRO A 102 -8.03 -11.57 44.96
CA PRO A 102 -7.51 -10.42 45.66
C PRO A 102 -6.76 -9.48 44.70
N LYS A 103 -6.81 -8.19 45.01
CA LYS A 103 -6.05 -7.17 44.29
C LYS A 103 -4.56 -7.46 44.37
N ALA A 104 -3.87 -7.40 43.23
CA ALA A 104 -2.43 -7.61 43.18
C ALA A 104 -1.66 -6.48 43.89
N ALA A 105 -0.49 -6.80 44.44
CA ALA A 105 0.30 -5.85 45.26
C ALA A 105 0.68 -4.56 44.52
N ALA A 106 1.00 -4.64 43.21
CA ALA A 106 1.31 -3.44 42.42
C ALA A 106 0.09 -2.50 42.25
N PHE A 107 -1.12 -3.00 42.53
CA PHE A 107 -2.38 -2.26 42.46
C PHE A 107 -2.92 -1.94 43.87
N ALA A 108 -2.19 -2.21 44.95
CA ALA A 108 -2.69 -2.05 46.33
C ALA A 108 -3.32 -0.67 46.59
N ASN A 109 -2.73 0.40 46.04
CA ASN A 109 -3.17 1.78 46.21
C ASN A 109 -4.17 2.28 45.15
N VAL A 110 -4.63 1.40 44.26
CA VAL A 110 -5.55 1.75 43.16
C VAL A 110 -6.97 1.82 43.68
N ASN A 111 -7.63 2.95 43.45
CA ASN A 111 -9.05 3.11 43.69
C ASN A 111 -9.83 3.01 42.37
N PHE A 112 -10.38 1.82 42.13
CA PHE A 112 -11.15 1.49 40.93
C PHE A 112 -12.46 2.29 40.79
N ASN A 113 -12.98 2.89 41.87
CA ASN A 113 -14.16 3.77 41.78
C ASN A 113 -13.84 5.13 41.13
N THR A 114 -12.56 5.49 41.05
CA THR A 114 -12.08 6.74 40.43
C THR A 114 -11.45 6.48 39.06
N PHE A 115 -10.72 5.39 38.90
CA PHE A 115 -10.00 5.08 37.66
C PHE A 115 -9.83 3.56 37.53
N ASP A 116 -10.28 2.99 36.42
CA ASP A 116 -9.94 1.62 36.01
C ASP A 116 -8.74 1.65 35.04
N PRO A 117 -7.54 1.28 35.49
CA PRO A 117 -6.33 1.31 34.70
C PRO A 117 -6.34 0.33 33.52
N MET A 118 -6.93 -0.86 33.68
CA MET A 118 -6.92 -1.87 32.64
C MET A 118 -7.93 -1.55 31.55
N LEU A 119 -9.12 -1.06 31.91
CA LEU A 119 -10.08 -0.61 30.90
C LEU A 119 -9.48 0.50 30.04
N TRP A 120 -8.89 1.52 30.68
CA TRP A 120 -8.23 2.61 29.96
C TRP A 120 -7.07 2.11 29.08
N PHE A 121 -6.25 1.17 29.59
CA PHE A 121 -5.12 0.66 28.82
C PHE A 121 -5.56 -0.16 27.59
N ILE A 122 -6.64 -0.93 27.70
CA ILE A 122 -7.24 -1.66 26.57
C ILE A 122 -7.76 -0.66 25.52
N GLU A 123 -8.50 0.37 25.94
CA GLU A 123 -9.02 1.39 25.03
C GLU A 123 -7.89 2.13 24.28
N GLU A 124 -6.81 2.49 24.97
CA GLU A 124 -5.65 3.14 24.34
C GLU A 124 -4.84 2.21 23.42
N THR A 125 -4.79 0.92 23.76
CA THR A 125 -4.21 -0.12 22.89
C THR A 125 -5.02 -0.21 21.59
N HIS A 126 -6.35 -0.28 21.71
CA HIS A 126 -7.26 -0.34 20.57
C HIS A 126 -7.14 0.89 19.68
N LYS A 127 -7.09 2.11 20.24
CA LYS A 127 -6.95 3.35 19.44
C LYS A 127 -5.74 3.35 18.49
N ARG A 128 -4.70 2.57 18.81
CA ARG A 128 -3.49 2.40 17.99
C ARG A 128 -3.54 1.18 17.06
N GLY A 129 -4.72 0.61 16.85
CA GLY A 129 -4.91 -0.55 15.97
C GLY A 129 -4.30 -1.85 16.49
N MET A 130 -3.94 -1.91 17.77
CA MET A 130 -3.35 -3.09 18.40
C MET A 130 -4.41 -3.94 19.12
N GLU A 131 -4.23 -5.26 19.12
CA GLU A 131 -5.01 -6.17 19.97
C GLU A 131 -4.48 -6.20 21.41
N PHE A 132 -5.38 -6.33 22.37
CA PHE A 132 -5.05 -6.56 23.78
C PHE A 132 -5.37 -7.99 24.18
N HIS A 133 -4.33 -8.77 24.47
CA HIS A 133 -4.44 -10.16 24.90
C HIS A 133 -4.25 -10.23 26.42
N GLY A 134 -5.32 -10.54 27.15
CA GLY A 134 -5.30 -10.69 28.61
C GLY A 134 -4.60 -11.98 29.01
N TRP A 135 -3.41 -11.88 29.60
CA TRP A 135 -2.61 -13.02 30.04
C TRP A 135 -2.91 -13.42 31.48
N LEU A 136 -3.19 -14.70 31.70
CA LEU A 136 -3.40 -15.28 33.03
C LEU A 136 -2.51 -16.50 33.25
N ASN A 137 -2.02 -16.63 34.49
CA ASN A 137 -1.66 -17.93 35.03
C ASN A 137 -2.88 -18.59 35.67
N PRO A 138 -3.29 -19.81 35.27
CA PRO A 138 -4.52 -20.43 35.73
C PRO A 138 -4.47 -20.84 37.22
N TYR A 139 -3.34 -21.40 37.68
CA TYR A 139 -3.31 -22.12 38.96
C TYR A 139 -2.36 -21.53 40.01
N ARG A 140 -1.36 -20.73 39.64
CA ARG A 140 -0.27 -20.31 40.54
C ARG A 140 -0.76 -19.48 41.72
N LEU A 141 -0.22 -19.79 42.91
CA LEU A 141 -0.37 -18.99 44.13
C LEU A 141 0.95 -18.34 44.57
N GLY A 142 2.09 -18.96 44.27
CA GLY A 142 3.44 -18.45 44.60
C GLY A 142 4.15 -19.25 45.68
N THR A 143 5.15 -18.62 46.32
CA THR A 143 6.00 -19.26 47.33
C THR A 143 5.47 -19.02 48.74
N ASN A 144 5.15 -20.08 49.48
CA ASN A 144 4.64 -20.02 50.86
C ASN A 144 3.45 -19.05 51.00
N TYR A 145 2.36 -19.27 50.26
CA TYR A 145 1.18 -18.39 50.30
C TYR A 145 0.61 -18.25 51.72
N VAL A 146 0.60 -17.03 52.24
CA VAL A 146 -0.04 -16.64 53.51
C VAL A 146 -0.85 -15.37 53.25
N GLY A 147 -2.11 -15.52 52.84
CA GLY A 147 -2.98 -14.38 52.54
C GLY A 147 -4.46 -14.75 52.71
N THR A 148 -5.31 -13.73 52.83
CA THR A 148 -6.76 -13.91 52.84
C THR A 148 -7.27 -13.94 51.41
N MET A 149 -8.01 -14.98 51.05
CA MET A 149 -8.70 -15.09 49.76
C MET A 149 -10.19 -14.78 49.92
N PRO A 150 -10.87 -14.29 48.87
CA PRO A 150 -12.33 -14.32 48.77
C PRO A 150 -12.87 -15.73 49.03
N ALA A 151 -14.08 -15.86 49.57
CA ALA A 151 -14.63 -17.15 49.98
C ALA A 151 -14.84 -18.09 48.77
N GLU A 152 -15.24 -17.49 47.65
CA GLU A 152 -15.49 -18.12 46.36
C GLU A 152 -14.20 -18.60 45.69
N ASN A 153 -13.05 -18.04 46.06
CA ASN A 153 -11.76 -18.45 45.53
C ASN A 153 -11.36 -19.80 46.15
N PRO A 154 -11.06 -20.85 45.35
CA PRO A 154 -10.69 -22.16 45.88
C PRO A 154 -9.47 -22.15 46.81
N ALA A 155 -8.57 -21.17 46.69
CA ALA A 155 -7.41 -21.03 47.58
C ALA A 155 -7.78 -20.57 49.01
N SER A 156 -9.04 -20.22 49.28
CA SER A 156 -9.55 -20.01 50.65
C SER A 156 -9.54 -21.29 51.49
N ASN A 157 -9.50 -22.46 50.84
CA ASN A 157 -9.41 -23.76 51.49
C ASN A 157 -8.05 -24.44 51.17
N PRO A 158 -7.18 -24.65 52.18
CA PRO A 158 -5.88 -25.29 52.00
C PRO A 158 -5.93 -26.69 51.37
N ALA A 159 -7.05 -27.42 51.48
CA ALA A 159 -7.21 -28.74 50.86
C ALA A 159 -7.23 -28.68 49.32
N ASN A 160 -7.47 -27.50 48.74
CA ASN A 160 -7.46 -27.29 47.29
C ASN A 160 -6.06 -26.92 46.76
N ILE A 161 -5.03 -26.87 47.61
CA ILE A 161 -3.70 -26.38 47.26
C ILE A 161 -2.73 -27.56 47.17
N LEU A 162 -1.99 -27.63 46.08
CA LEU A 162 -0.82 -28.50 45.96
C LEU A 162 0.44 -27.67 46.20
N SER A 163 1.25 -28.10 47.16
CA SER A 163 2.52 -27.45 47.51
C SER A 163 3.67 -28.44 47.49
N TYR A 164 4.78 -28.05 46.88
CA TYR A 164 6.03 -28.82 46.88
C TYR A 164 7.24 -27.91 46.68
N ASN A 165 8.29 -28.10 47.48
CA ASN A 165 9.55 -27.33 47.43
C ASN A 165 9.35 -25.81 47.28
N GLY A 166 8.44 -25.27 48.07
CA GLY A 166 8.13 -23.85 48.08
C GLY A 166 7.19 -23.39 46.96
N ALA A 167 6.92 -24.15 45.91
CA ALA A 167 5.92 -23.78 44.90
C ALA A 167 4.50 -24.20 45.35
N SER A 168 3.49 -23.37 45.08
CA SER A 168 2.08 -23.69 45.35
C SER A 168 1.16 -23.34 44.17
N ILE A 169 0.22 -24.25 43.87
CA ILE A 169 -0.83 -24.09 42.87
C ILE A 169 -2.18 -24.53 43.43
N LEU A 170 -3.27 -24.00 42.86
CA LEU A 170 -4.57 -24.66 42.94
C LEU A 170 -4.50 -26.05 42.30
N ASN A 171 -5.13 -27.05 42.92
CA ASN A 171 -5.10 -28.45 42.49
C ASN A 171 -5.95 -28.65 41.21
N PRO A 172 -5.34 -28.89 40.04
CA PRO A 172 -6.09 -29.00 38.78
C PRO A 172 -7.00 -30.23 38.71
N GLY A 173 -6.77 -31.22 39.58
CA GLY A 173 -7.58 -32.44 39.66
C GLY A 173 -8.93 -32.29 40.34
N LEU A 174 -9.24 -31.12 40.89
CA LEU A 174 -10.54 -30.82 41.50
C LEU A 174 -11.46 -30.14 40.47
N PRO A 175 -12.69 -30.66 40.23
CA PRO A 175 -13.62 -30.05 39.28
C PRO A 175 -13.89 -28.57 39.54
N HIS A 176 -14.22 -28.20 40.78
CA HIS A 176 -14.54 -26.80 41.13
C HIS A 176 -13.37 -25.83 40.99
N VAL A 177 -12.12 -26.33 40.99
CA VAL A 177 -10.95 -25.50 40.67
C VAL A 177 -10.92 -25.14 39.19
N ARG A 178 -11.32 -26.06 38.30
CA ARG A 178 -11.40 -25.79 36.86
C ARG A 178 -12.60 -24.89 36.52
N ASP A 179 -13.72 -25.09 37.22
CA ASP A 179 -14.89 -24.21 37.11
C ASP A 179 -14.49 -22.76 37.47
N PHE A 180 -13.79 -22.58 38.59
CA PHE A 180 -13.27 -21.27 39.01
C PHE A 180 -12.35 -20.57 38.00
N VAL A 181 -11.54 -21.33 37.24
CA VAL A 181 -10.72 -20.76 36.15
C VAL A 181 -11.63 -20.21 35.05
N SER A 182 -12.71 -20.93 34.72
CA SER A 182 -13.71 -20.48 33.74
C SER A 182 -14.47 -19.26 34.24
N ASP A 183 -14.88 -19.24 35.52
CA ASP A 183 -15.56 -18.10 36.14
C ASP A 183 -14.69 -16.84 36.17
N THR A 184 -13.38 -17.01 36.44
CA THR A 184 -12.39 -15.91 36.39
C THR A 184 -12.30 -15.31 34.99
N ILE A 185 -12.43 -16.13 33.94
CA ILE A 185 -12.43 -15.65 32.56
C ILE A 185 -13.73 -14.92 32.25
N VAL A 186 -14.89 -15.45 32.64
CA VAL A 186 -16.18 -14.77 32.49
C VAL A 186 -16.14 -13.39 33.15
N GLU A 187 -15.61 -13.28 34.36
CA GLU A 187 -15.46 -11.99 35.05
C GLU A 187 -14.66 -10.96 34.21
N ILE A 188 -13.61 -11.40 33.52
CA ILE A 188 -12.84 -10.52 32.63
C ILE A 188 -13.66 -10.15 31.39
N LEU A 189 -14.29 -11.13 30.74
CA LEU A 189 -15.04 -10.91 29.50
C LEU A 189 -16.25 -9.98 29.69
N GLU A 190 -16.92 -10.07 30.83
CA GLU A 190 -18.06 -9.19 31.17
C GLU A 190 -17.64 -7.75 31.45
N ARG A 191 -16.37 -7.52 31.82
CA ARG A 191 -15.88 -6.21 32.27
C ARG A 191 -14.98 -5.51 31.26
N TYR A 192 -14.28 -6.26 30.42
CA TYR A 192 -13.18 -5.74 29.61
C TYR A 192 -13.27 -6.22 28.15
N PRO A 193 -13.14 -5.32 27.16
CA PRO A 193 -13.18 -5.68 25.75
C PRO A 193 -11.83 -6.24 25.27
N VAL A 194 -11.35 -7.32 25.89
CA VAL A 194 -10.11 -7.99 25.45
C VAL A 194 -10.31 -8.66 24.09
N ASP A 195 -9.26 -8.71 23.26
CA ASP A 195 -9.30 -9.41 21.96
C ASP A 195 -8.95 -10.90 22.10
N ALA A 196 -8.23 -11.26 23.17
CA ALA A 196 -7.92 -12.64 23.50
C ALA A 196 -7.73 -12.87 25.00
N ILE A 197 -8.02 -14.09 25.45
CA ILE A 197 -7.52 -14.68 26.68
C ILE A 197 -6.28 -15.51 26.35
N HIS A 198 -5.20 -15.31 27.10
CA HIS A 198 -3.91 -15.95 26.87
C HIS A 198 -3.42 -16.69 28.12
N PHE A 199 -3.09 -17.97 28.01
CA PHE A 199 -2.33 -18.68 29.05
C PHE A 199 -0.87 -18.86 28.63
N ASP A 200 0.04 -18.79 29.61
CA ASP A 200 1.45 -19.16 29.43
C ASP A 200 1.65 -20.67 29.63
N ASP A 201 2.87 -21.07 29.99
CA ASP A 201 3.35 -22.45 29.98
C ASP A 201 3.13 -23.21 31.30
N TYR A 202 2.51 -22.57 32.31
CA TYR A 202 2.40 -23.15 33.65
C TYR A 202 1.06 -23.83 33.89
N PHE A 203 1.12 -25.16 34.02
CA PHE A 203 -0.02 -26.00 34.37
C PHE A 203 0.22 -26.62 35.75
N TYR A 204 0.73 -27.85 35.79
CA TYR A 204 1.22 -28.45 37.03
C TYR A 204 2.60 -27.89 37.43
N ILE A 205 2.94 -28.01 38.71
CA ILE A 205 4.29 -27.76 39.24
C ILE A 205 5.06 -29.07 39.39
N ASN A 206 6.37 -28.97 39.56
CA ASN A 206 7.17 -30.08 40.05
C ASN A 206 6.66 -30.50 41.44
N LEU A 207 6.16 -31.73 41.54
CA LEU A 207 5.64 -32.33 42.77
C LEU A 207 6.58 -33.42 43.35
N GLY A 208 7.79 -33.53 42.81
CA GLY A 208 8.87 -34.39 43.31
C GLY A 208 9.50 -35.26 42.23
N SER A 209 8.74 -36.19 41.68
CA SER A 209 9.22 -37.18 40.70
C SER A 209 9.43 -36.60 39.30
N ASN A 210 9.00 -35.35 39.06
CA ASN A 210 9.08 -34.69 37.75
C ASN A 210 8.50 -35.56 36.62
N GLY A 211 7.36 -36.21 36.89
CA GLY A 211 6.68 -37.09 35.94
C GLY A 211 7.42 -38.38 35.65
N SER A 212 8.41 -38.74 36.47
CA SER A 212 9.03 -40.06 36.44
C SER A 212 7.99 -41.14 36.75
N THR A 213 7.86 -42.09 35.83
CA THR A 213 6.96 -43.25 35.95
C THR A 213 7.64 -44.48 36.56
N SER A 214 8.95 -44.42 36.82
CA SER A 214 9.78 -45.54 37.27
C SER A 214 10.69 -45.14 38.43
N GLY A 215 11.05 -46.11 39.28
CA GLY A 215 11.99 -45.93 40.40
C GLY A 215 11.32 -45.75 41.77
N SER A 216 12.16 -45.61 42.82
CA SER A 216 11.74 -45.48 44.23
C SER A 216 11.04 -44.15 44.55
N ASN A 217 11.34 -43.09 43.80
CA ASN A 217 10.64 -41.81 43.83
C ASN A 217 9.88 -41.61 42.50
N ASN A 218 8.64 -42.10 42.43
CA ASN A 218 7.78 -41.97 41.25
C ASN A 218 6.51 -41.17 41.54
N ILE A 219 5.76 -40.83 40.48
CA ILE A 219 4.58 -39.96 40.50
C ILE A 219 3.45 -40.41 41.46
N LEU A 220 3.40 -41.68 41.88
CA LEU A 220 2.36 -42.19 42.80
C LEU A 220 2.49 -41.66 44.22
N ASN A 221 3.68 -41.20 44.62
CA ASN A 221 3.93 -40.70 45.98
C ASN A 221 3.76 -39.17 46.10
N GLU A 222 3.26 -38.52 45.05
CA GLU A 222 3.14 -37.06 44.99
C GLU A 222 1.86 -36.52 45.68
N PRO A 223 1.83 -35.24 46.12
CA PRO A 223 0.78 -34.68 46.98
C PRO A 223 -0.66 -34.79 46.47
N ASP A 224 -0.87 -34.94 45.16
CA ASP A 224 -2.18 -35.08 44.54
C ASP A 224 -2.68 -36.54 44.47
N GLN A 225 -1.97 -37.51 45.05
CA GLN A 225 -2.35 -38.92 44.99
C GLN A 225 -3.75 -39.16 45.56
N GLN A 226 -4.11 -38.50 46.66
CA GLN A 226 -5.47 -38.63 47.21
C GLN A 226 -6.54 -38.07 46.26
N THR A 227 -6.22 -36.99 45.54
CA THR A 227 -7.11 -36.44 44.52
C THR A 227 -7.26 -37.42 43.37
N PHE A 228 -6.16 -38.04 42.92
CA PHE A 228 -6.21 -39.07 41.88
C PHE A 228 -7.03 -40.30 42.29
N VAL A 229 -6.90 -40.78 43.53
CA VAL A 229 -7.74 -41.89 44.03
C VAL A 229 -9.22 -41.52 44.04
N THR A 230 -9.53 -40.27 44.36
CA THR A 230 -10.93 -39.80 44.48
C THR A 230 -11.57 -39.51 43.12
N TYR A 231 -10.85 -38.87 42.21
CA TYR A 231 -11.35 -38.35 40.93
C TYR A 231 -10.79 -39.08 39.69
N GLY A 232 -10.06 -40.18 39.89
CA GLY A 232 -9.43 -40.98 38.84
C GLY A 232 -10.28 -42.13 38.31
N SER A 233 -11.61 -42.04 38.41
CA SER A 233 -12.51 -43.07 37.84
C SER A 233 -12.17 -43.33 36.37
N GLY A 234 -12.03 -44.60 35.98
CA GLY A 234 -11.59 -45.01 34.65
C GLY A 234 -10.06 -45.13 34.47
N TYR A 235 -9.27 -44.73 35.47
CA TYR A 235 -7.82 -44.92 35.50
C TYR A 235 -7.42 -45.96 36.55
N ASN A 236 -6.29 -46.63 36.34
CA ASN A 236 -5.68 -47.43 37.39
C ASN A 236 -4.97 -46.49 38.39
N THR A 237 -5.60 -46.26 39.55
CA THR A 237 -5.12 -45.30 40.56
C THR A 237 -3.81 -45.71 41.26
N SER A 238 -3.32 -46.93 41.00
CA SER A 238 -2.05 -47.45 41.47
C SER A 238 -0.98 -47.52 40.36
N SER A 239 -1.26 -46.97 39.17
CA SER A 239 -0.37 -46.98 38.01
C SER A 239 0.21 -45.58 37.73
N ALA A 240 1.53 -45.46 37.73
CA ALA A 240 2.22 -44.21 37.45
C ALA A 240 1.93 -43.67 36.03
N PRO A 241 1.97 -44.48 34.96
CA PRO A 241 1.51 -44.05 33.63
C PRO A 241 0.06 -43.55 33.64
N SER A 242 -0.85 -44.27 34.31
CA SER A 242 -2.27 -43.89 34.38
C SER A 242 -2.47 -42.58 35.13
N LYS A 243 -1.67 -42.28 36.16
CA LYS A 243 -1.67 -40.98 36.85
C LYS A 243 -1.21 -39.84 35.93
N ALA A 244 -0.18 -40.07 35.12
CA ALA A 244 0.29 -39.09 34.16
C ALA A 244 -0.78 -38.78 33.08
N ASP A 245 -1.47 -39.81 32.59
CA ASP A 245 -2.61 -39.64 31.67
C ASP A 245 -3.77 -38.90 32.33
N TRP A 246 -4.07 -39.23 33.59
CA TRP A 246 -5.10 -38.54 34.36
C TRP A 246 -4.79 -37.06 34.53
N ARG A 247 -3.55 -36.68 34.88
CA ARG A 247 -3.14 -35.26 34.98
C ARG A 247 -3.28 -34.51 33.67
N ARG A 248 -2.82 -35.10 32.56
CA ARG A 248 -3.05 -34.54 31.21
C ARG A 248 -4.52 -34.33 30.95
N HIS A 249 -5.34 -35.32 31.30
CA HIS A 249 -6.80 -35.20 31.16
C HIS A 249 -7.39 -34.08 32.03
N GLN A 250 -6.89 -33.85 33.25
CA GLN A 250 -7.35 -32.73 34.08
C GLN A 250 -7.03 -31.37 33.44
N VAL A 251 -5.84 -31.20 32.85
CA VAL A 251 -5.50 -29.99 32.08
C VAL A 251 -6.38 -29.87 30.85
N ASN A 252 -6.60 -30.96 30.12
CA ASN A 252 -7.47 -30.99 28.94
C ASN A 252 -8.90 -30.55 29.28
N LEU A 253 -9.48 -31.06 30.37
CA LEU A 253 -10.81 -30.65 30.85
C LEU A 253 -10.87 -29.16 31.18
N MET A 254 -9.80 -28.59 31.74
CA MET A 254 -9.73 -27.15 32.00
C MET A 254 -9.70 -26.37 30.68
N VAL A 255 -8.81 -26.73 29.74
CA VAL A 255 -8.67 -26.06 28.44
C VAL A 255 -9.97 -26.15 27.63
N GLU A 256 -10.60 -27.32 27.58
CA GLU A 256 -11.90 -27.52 26.94
C GLU A 256 -13.01 -26.69 27.61
N SER A 257 -13.07 -26.66 28.95
CA SER A 257 -14.04 -25.83 29.69
C SER A 257 -13.88 -24.35 29.37
N VAL A 258 -12.63 -23.84 29.36
CA VAL A 258 -12.33 -22.45 29.00
C VAL A 258 -12.72 -22.16 27.55
N SER A 259 -12.37 -23.06 26.62
CA SER A 259 -12.75 -22.95 25.20
C SER A 259 -14.26 -22.81 25.03
N ASN A 260 -15.02 -23.71 25.65
CA ASN A 260 -16.47 -23.70 25.59
C ASN A 260 -17.06 -22.45 26.25
N THR A 261 -16.47 -22.00 27.35
CA THR A 261 -16.88 -20.77 28.06
C THR A 261 -16.74 -19.54 27.15
N ILE A 262 -15.57 -19.37 26.51
CA ILE A 262 -15.31 -18.25 25.60
C ILE A 262 -16.21 -18.33 24.35
N LYS A 263 -16.36 -19.52 23.74
CA LYS A 263 -17.24 -19.72 22.58
C LYS A 263 -18.69 -19.39 22.90
N ASN A 264 -19.20 -19.85 24.05
CA ASN A 264 -20.55 -19.56 24.50
C ASN A 264 -20.73 -18.05 24.76
N PHE A 265 -19.76 -17.41 25.40
CA PHE A 265 -19.77 -15.97 25.63
C PHE A 265 -19.80 -15.19 24.30
N ASN A 266 -18.95 -15.58 23.35
CA ASN A 266 -18.89 -15.01 22.01
C ASN A 266 -20.23 -15.11 21.28
N GLN A 267 -20.84 -16.29 21.31
CA GLN A 267 -22.15 -16.51 20.70
C GLN A 267 -23.26 -15.69 21.39
N ALA A 268 -23.26 -15.63 22.72
CA ALA A 268 -24.30 -14.95 23.49
C ALA A 268 -24.22 -13.41 23.37
N ASN A 269 -23.01 -12.86 23.21
CA ASN A 269 -22.76 -11.42 23.23
C ASN A 269 -22.33 -10.84 21.87
N ASN A 270 -22.29 -11.66 20.82
CA ASN A 270 -21.78 -11.28 19.48
C ASN A 270 -20.35 -10.71 19.55
N THR A 271 -19.48 -11.37 20.32
CA THR A 271 -18.05 -11.05 20.44
C THR A 271 -17.18 -12.12 19.78
N HIS A 272 -15.88 -11.85 19.63
CA HIS A 272 -14.93 -12.73 18.93
C HIS A 272 -13.61 -12.82 19.70
N VAL A 273 -13.71 -13.05 21.01
CA VAL A 273 -12.54 -13.17 21.87
C VAL A 273 -11.86 -14.50 21.58
N GLN A 274 -10.55 -14.46 21.32
CA GLN A 274 -9.72 -15.63 21.08
C GLN A 274 -9.30 -16.31 22.39
N PHE A 275 -9.00 -17.60 22.35
CA PHE A 275 -8.31 -18.34 23.40
C PHE A 275 -6.98 -18.87 22.89
N GLY A 276 -5.88 -18.35 23.43
CA GLY A 276 -4.53 -18.76 23.07
C GLY A 276 -3.73 -19.31 24.22
N ILE A 277 -2.79 -20.20 23.89
CA ILE A 277 -1.88 -20.79 24.87
C ILE A 277 -0.45 -20.77 24.35
N SER A 278 0.48 -20.36 25.21
CA SER A 278 1.93 -20.30 24.96
C SER A 278 2.68 -21.35 25.78
N PRO A 279 2.72 -22.63 25.35
CA PRO A 279 3.45 -23.68 26.07
C PRO A 279 4.96 -23.57 25.84
N THR A 280 5.77 -24.30 26.61
CA THR A 280 7.20 -24.44 26.31
C THR A 280 7.42 -24.97 24.89
N GLY A 281 8.53 -24.64 24.23
CA GLY A 281 8.68 -24.97 22.80
C GLY A 281 8.65 -26.46 22.44
N ILE A 282 8.97 -27.38 23.37
CA ILE A 282 9.06 -28.82 23.10
C ILE A 282 7.83 -29.56 23.66
N TYR A 283 6.97 -30.08 22.78
CA TYR A 283 5.83 -30.93 23.15
C TYR A 283 6.25 -32.30 23.68
N LYS A 284 6.98 -33.05 22.85
CA LYS A 284 7.58 -34.37 23.12
C LYS A 284 8.92 -34.45 22.39
N ASN A 285 9.86 -35.22 22.93
CA ASN A 285 11.03 -35.65 22.19
C ASN A 285 10.66 -36.88 21.35
N GLY A 286 11.00 -36.86 20.07
CA GLY A 286 10.67 -37.90 19.10
C GLY A 286 11.64 -37.88 17.92
N ASN A 287 11.20 -38.39 16.77
CA ASN A 287 12.00 -38.45 15.54
C ASN A 287 11.80 -37.24 14.61
N GLY A 288 10.98 -36.26 14.99
CA GLY A 288 10.68 -35.08 14.17
C GLY A 288 9.74 -35.34 12.98
N VAL A 289 9.24 -36.57 12.81
CA VAL A 289 8.35 -36.92 11.70
C VAL A 289 6.90 -36.65 12.10
N VAL A 290 6.18 -35.96 11.21
CA VAL A 290 4.71 -35.79 11.27
C VAL A 290 4.11 -36.47 10.05
N THR A 291 3.19 -37.39 10.31
CA THR A 291 2.31 -38.01 9.30
C THR A 291 0.87 -37.60 9.59
N TYR A 292 -0.08 -37.96 8.73
CA TYR A 292 -1.47 -37.52 8.90
C TYR A 292 -2.46 -38.68 8.66
N ASP A 293 -3.47 -38.77 9.51
CA ASP A 293 -4.69 -39.53 9.27
C ASP A 293 -5.82 -38.53 8.96
N GLY A 294 -6.14 -38.39 7.69
CA GLY A 294 -6.92 -37.25 7.21
C GLY A 294 -6.21 -35.92 7.52
N ASN A 295 -6.87 -35.04 8.29
CA ASN A 295 -6.32 -33.76 8.73
C ASN A 295 -5.66 -33.84 10.13
N ILE A 296 -5.64 -35.03 10.75
CA ILE A 296 -5.14 -35.21 12.12
C ILE A 296 -3.64 -35.54 12.08
N PRO A 297 -2.76 -34.76 12.75
CA PRO A 297 -1.34 -35.04 12.78
C PRO A 297 -1.02 -36.24 13.69
N ILE A 298 -0.18 -37.16 13.20
CA ILE A 298 0.36 -38.31 13.92
C ILE A 298 1.87 -38.13 14.04
N THR A 299 2.36 -38.07 15.28
CA THR A 299 3.79 -37.83 15.57
C THR A 299 4.20 -38.38 16.93
N SER A 300 5.49 -38.73 17.05
CA SER A 300 6.14 -39.09 18.32
C SER A 300 6.70 -37.88 19.08
N GLY A 301 6.80 -36.71 18.42
CA GLY A 301 7.45 -35.52 18.95
C GLY A 301 8.52 -34.96 18.02
N SER A 302 9.05 -33.79 18.38
CA SER A 302 10.13 -33.11 17.65
C SER A 302 11.46 -33.83 17.81
N ASP A 303 12.35 -33.71 16.82
CA ASP A 303 13.73 -34.22 16.88
C ASP A 303 14.59 -33.38 17.85
N THR A 304 14.29 -33.55 19.14
CA THR A 304 14.83 -32.79 20.27
C THR A 304 15.14 -33.70 21.45
N GLY A 305 15.87 -33.18 22.45
CA GLY A 305 16.26 -33.93 23.66
C GLY A 305 16.08 -33.14 24.96
N GLY A 306 15.14 -32.19 25.01
CA GLY A 306 14.94 -31.26 26.12
C GLY A 306 13.79 -31.63 27.06
N GLN A 307 13.48 -30.73 28.01
CA GLN A 307 12.26 -30.82 28.81
C GLN A 307 11.04 -30.75 27.90
N THR A 308 10.08 -31.65 28.09
CA THR A 308 8.85 -31.70 27.28
C THR A 308 7.67 -31.23 28.13
N HIS A 309 6.75 -30.42 27.59
CA HIS A 309 5.54 -30.05 28.35
C HIS A 309 4.46 -31.14 28.39
N TYR A 310 4.47 -32.12 27.48
CA TYR A 310 3.58 -33.29 27.57
C TYR A 310 3.87 -34.16 28.82
N SER A 311 5.13 -34.16 29.25
CA SER A 311 5.61 -34.87 30.42
C SER A 311 6.38 -33.93 31.36
N SER A 312 7.44 -34.41 31.99
CA SER A 312 8.15 -33.72 33.08
C SER A 312 7.18 -33.35 34.20
N TYR A 313 6.80 -32.09 34.37
CA TYR A 313 5.87 -31.71 35.42
C TYR A 313 4.68 -30.90 34.93
N LEU A 314 4.58 -30.62 33.62
CA LEU A 314 3.56 -29.73 33.07
C LEU A 314 2.28 -30.47 32.68
N PHE A 315 2.40 -31.69 32.13
CA PHE A 315 1.27 -32.52 31.70
C PHE A 315 0.32 -31.79 30.72
N ALA A 316 0.89 -31.03 29.79
CA ALA A 316 0.19 -30.23 28.79
C ALA A 316 0.11 -30.96 27.44
N ASP A 317 -1.09 -31.24 26.93
CA ASP A 317 -1.29 -31.95 25.67
C ASP A 317 -1.65 -31.00 24.51
N SER A 318 -0.74 -30.09 24.19
CA SER A 318 -0.97 -28.98 23.23
C SER A 318 -1.33 -29.42 21.81
N VAL A 319 -0.79 -30.55 21.34
CA VAL A 319 -1.20 -31.13 20.05
C VAL A 319 -2.67 -31.53 20.08
N LYS A 320 -3.15 -32.10 21.19
CA LYS A 320 -4.58 -32.43 21.34
C LYS A 320 -5.42 -31.16 21.36
N TRP A 321 -5.03 -30.12 22.10
CA TRP A 321 -5.81 -28.88 22.16
C TRP A 321 -5.99 -28.23 20.78
N ALA A 322 -4.94 -28.23 19.97
CA ALA A 322 -5.01 -27.72 18.60
C ALA A 322 -5.84 -28.64 17.68
N THR A 323 -5.69 -29.96 17.80
CA THR A 323 -6.43 -30.95 16.99
C THR A 323 -7.94 -30.91 17.26
N GLU A 324 -8.34 -30.70 18.51
CA GLU A 324 -9.75 -30.64 18.91
C GLU A 324 -10.37 -29.23 18.72
N GLY A 325 -9.58 -28.25 18.25
CA GLY A 325 -10.03 -26.87 18.08
C GLY A 325 -10.42 -26.20 19.40
N TRP A 326 -9.77 -26.56 20.51
CA TRP A 326 -10.04 -25.97 21.82
C TRP A 326 -9.34 -24.63 22.01
N ILE A 327 -8.33 -24.32 21.20
CA ILE A 327 -7.63 -23.04 21.18
C ILE A 327 -7.74 -22.42 19.79
N ASP A 328 -7.74 -21.09 19.74
CA ASP A 328 -7.75 -20.32 18.49
C ASP A 328 -6.32 -20.11 17.97
N TYR A 329 -5.33 -20.06 18.88
CA TYR A 329 -3.93 -20.06 18.51
C TYR A 329 -3.01 -20.78 19.50
N LEU A 330 -1.89 -21.28 19.00
CA LEU A 330 -0.77 -21.78 19.80
C LEU A 330 0.47 -20.92 19.58
N LEU A 331 1.20 -20.65 20.66
CA LEU A 331 2.41 -19.85 20.65
C LEU A 331 3.56 -20.57 21.38
N PRO A 332 4.18 -21.61 20.80
CA PRO A 332 5.30 -22.30 21.42
C PRO A 332 6.46 -21.35 21.76
N GLN A 333 6.93 -21.43 23.01
CA GLN A 333 8.07 -20.69 23.53
C GLN A 333 9.39 -21.29 23.04
N SER A 334 9.72 -21.03 21.78
CA SER A 334 10.92 -21.51 21.08
C SER A 334 12.12 -20.61 21.38
N TYR A 335 12.57 -20.57 22.64
CA TYR A 335 13.54 -19.56 23.09
C TYR A 335 15.01 -19.89 22.80
N TRP A 336 15.31 -21.09 22.32
CA TRP A 336 16.67 -21.50 22.04
C TRP A 336 17.22 -20.89 20.75
N ALA A 337 18.54 -20.86 20.60
CA ALA A 337 19.16 -20.43 19.35
C ALA A 337 19.03 -21.52 18.26
N ASN A 338 19.16 -21.12 17.00
CA ASN A 338 19.25 -21.99 15.84
C ASN A 338 20.37 -23.04 15.99
N SER A 339 21.50 -22.64 16.59
CA SER A 339 22.67 -23.48 16.82
C SER A 339 22.58 -24.40 18.03
N HIS A 340 21.46 -24.40 18.78
CA HIS A 340 21.29 -25.28 19.92
C HIS A 340 21.21 -26.75 19.47
N PRO A 341 22.10 -27.65 19.93
CA PRO A 341 22.25 -28.98 19.34
C PRO A 341 21.04 -29.90 19.58
N ILE A 342 20.37 -29.78 20.74
CA ILE A 342 19.26 -30.65 21.16
C ILE A 342 17.87 -29.98 21.13
N ALA A 343 17.82 -28.67 20.90
CA ALA A 343 16.59 -27.86 21.01
C ALA A 343 16.65 -26.69 20.01
N SER A 344 17.18 -26.96 18.81
CA SER A 344 17.33 -25.95 17.76
C SER A 344 15.98 -25.32 17.46
N TYR A 345 15.95 -23.99 17.41
CA TYR A 345 14.77 -23.22 17.00
C TYR A 345 14.18 -23.74 15.68
N ASN A 346 15.02 -23.95 14.67
CA ASN A 346 14.60 -24.43 13.37
C ASN A 346 13.93 -25.80 13.45
N LYS A 347 14.47 -26.74 14.24
CA LYS A 347 13.86 -28.07 14.41
C LYS A 347 12.50 -27.98 15.09
N ILE A 348 12.39 -27.16 16.13
CA ILE A 348 11.15 -26.97 16.89
C ILE A 348 10.07 -26.34 16.00
N MET A 349 10.39 -25.23 15.33
CA MET A 349 9.40 -24.52 14.51
C MET A 349 9.06 -25.25 13.21
N THR A 350 9.98 -26.04 12.62
CA THR A 350 9.64 -26.94 11.50
C THR A 350 8.61 -27.97 11.94
N TRP A 351 8.84 -28.62 13.09
CA TRP A 351 7.93 -29.63 13.60
C TRP A 351 6.54 -29.04 13.92
N TRP A 352 6.49 -27.86 14.55
CA TRP A 352 5.22 -27.16 14.78
C TRP A 352 4.52 -26.77 13.48
N ASN A 353 5.24 -26.27 12.49
CA ASN A 353 4.69 -25.97 11.18
C ASN A 353 4.03 -27.20 10.54
N ASP A 354 4.65 -28.38 10.67
CA ASP A 354 4.08 -29.61 10.11
C ASP A 354 2.85 -30.06 10.91
N VAL A 355 2.89 -30.02 12.25
CA VAL A 355 1.70 -30.35 13.09
C VAL A 355 0.49 -29.49 12.72
N PHE A 356 0.70 -28.21 12.35
CA PHE A 356 -0.37 -27.24 12.09
C PHE A 356 -0.84 -27.19 10.62
N LYS A 357 -0.31 -28.05 9.75
CA LYS A 357 -0.57 -27.99 8.29
C LYS A 357 -2.04 -28.02 7.89
N TYR A 358 -2.85 -28.81 8.58
CA TYR A 358 -4.28 -28.99 8.26
C TYR A 358 -5.21 -28.60 9.41
N LEU A 359 -4.69 -27.88 10.41
CA LEU A 359 -5.46 -27.46 11.57
C LEU A 359 -6.04 -26.06 11.36
N ASP A 360 -7.28 -25.88 11.79
CA ASP A 360 -7.99 -24.60 11.81
C ASP A 360 -7.60 -23.76 13.04
N VAL A 361 -6.30 -23.73 13.36
CA VAL A 361 -5.74 -23.03 14.52
C VAL A 361 -4.53 -22.23 14.06
N ASN A 362 -4.41 -20.97 14.48
CA ASN A 362 -3.26 -20.14 14.13
C ASN A 362 -2.01 -20.59 14.92
N LEU A 363 -0.84 -20.55 14.28
CA LEU A 363 0.44 -20.84 14.91
C LEU A 363 1.35 -19.61 14.87
N TYR A 364 1.85 -19.22 16.02
CA TYR A 364 2.79 -18.11 16.19
C TYR A 364 4.07 -18.60 16.86
N SER A 365 5.18 -17.85 16.71
CA SER A 365 6.46 -18.21 17.31
C SER A 365 6.82 -17.34 18.52
N GLY A 366 7.15 -17.95 19.65
CA GLY A 366 7.66 -17.26 20.82
C GLY A 366 9.18 -17.08 20.75
N ILE A 367 9.64 -15.82 20.71
CA ILE A 367 11.05 -15.45 20.60
C ILE A 367 11.59 -15.01 21.96
N GLY A 368 12.57 -15.74 22.48
CA GLY A 368 13.19 -15.52 23.79
C GLY A 368 14.38 -14.58 23.73
N ILE A 369 14.20 -13.32 23.30
CA ILE A 369 15.30 -12.37 23.09
C ILE A 369 16.17 -12.14 24.35
N TYR A 370 15.59 -12.33 25.54
CA TYR A 370 16.29 -12.25 26.82
C TYR A 370 17.49 -13.22 26.92
N MET A 371 17.46 -14.31 26.16
CA MET A 371 18.54 -15.32 26.12
C MET A 371 19.85 -14.72 25.62
N ALA A 372 19.82 -13.62 24.86
CA ALA A 372 21.03 -12.92 24.41
C ALA A 372 21.86 -12.33 25.56
N ASP A 373 21.21 -11.97 26.67
CA ASP A 373 21.86 -11.38 27.84
C ASP A 373 22.08 -12.39 28.99
N GLY A 374 21.59 -13.63 28.85
CA GLY A 374 21.80 -14.69 29.83
C GLY A 374 23.26 -15.16 29.85
N THR A 375 23.69 -15.85 30.91
CA THR A 375 25.09 -16.30 31.10
C THR A 375 25.31 -17.81 30.88
N GLY A 376 24.28 -18.54 30.46
CA GLY A 376 24.29 -20.01 30.31
C GLY A 376 24.33 -20.52 28.88
N ASN A 377 23.54 -21.56 28.59
CA ASN A 377 23.40 -22.24 27.29
C ASN A 377 22.68 -21.36 26.23
N THR A 378 23.30 -20.23 25.87
CA THR A 378 22.72 -19.21 24.98
C THR A 378 23.08 -19.42 23.51
N TYR A 379 24.18 -20.14 23.22
CA TYR A 379 24.63 -20.46 21.86
C TYR A 379 24.62 -19.21 20.94
N GLY A 380 23.99 -19.31 19.76
CA GLY A 380 23.87 -18.24 18.77
C GLY A 380 23.34 -16.92 19.35
N TRP A 381 22.51 -16.93 20.39
CA TRP A 381 22.03 -15.70 21.01
C TRP A 381 23.16 -14.78 21.51
N GLN A 382 24.29 -15.35 21.95
CA GLN A 382 25.43 -14.58 22.42
C GLN A 382 26.51 -14.35 21.36
N THR A 383 26.61 -15.22 20.34
CA THR A 383 27.72 -15.23 19.38
C THR A 383 27.34 -14.75 17.98
N ASN A 384 26.05 -14.73 17.66
CA ASN A 384 25.50 -14.27 16.39
C ASN A 384 24.59 -13.06 16.64
N ASN A 385 25.04 -11.86 16.27
CA ASN A 385 24.25 -10.62 16.43
C ASN A 385 22.98 -10.58 15.57
N ASN A 386 22.81 -11.51 14.62
CA ASN A 386 21.63 -11.63 13.76
C ASN A 386 20.75 -12.83 14.13
N GLU A 387 20.89 -13.40 15.33
CA GLU A 387 20.14 -14.59 15.75
C GLU A 387 18.62 -14.37 15.64
N MET A 388 18.09 -13.28 16.19
CA MET A 388 16.66 -12.96 16.09
C MET A 388 16.24 -12.72 14.65
N LYS A 389 17.04 -11.97 13.88
CA LYS A 389 16.78 -11.71 12.46
C LYS A 389 16.65 -13.02 11.67
N ASN A 390 17.59 -13.94 11.88
CA ASN A 390 17.60 -15.25 11.21
C ASN A 390 16.38 -16.08 11.60
N GLN A 391 15.94 -16.04 12.86
CA GLN A 391 14.73 -16.73 13.31
C GLN A 391 13.47 -16.15 12.64
N LEU A 392 13.34 -14.83 12.56
CA LEU A 392 12.23 -14.16 11.87
C LEU A 392 12.22 -14.47 10.36
N GLU A 393 13.38 -14.45 9.70
CA GLU A 393 13.50 -14.83 8.29
C GLU A 393 13.15 -16.30 8.06
N PHE A 394 13.54 -17.19 8.98
CA PHE A 394 13.20 -18.60 8.91
C PHE A 394 11.69 -18.85 8.99
N ILE A 395 11.00 -18.27 9.99
CA ILE A 395 9.55 -18.49 10.13
C ILE A 395 8.73 -17.87 9.00
N LYS A 396 9.22 -16.82 8.33
CA LYS A 396 8.59 -16.29 7.11
C LYS A 396 8.56 -17.29 5.95
N GLY A 397 9.43 -18.30 5.96
CA GLY A 397 9.45 -19.40 5.01
C GLY A 397 8.54 -20.56 5.39
N LEU A 398 7.90 -20.53 6.56
CA LEU A 398 7.02 -21.58 7.06
C LEU A 398 5.56 -21.21 6.79
N GLU A 399 4.88 -21.99 5.94
CA GLU A 399 3.51 -21.71 5.47
C GLU A 399 2.49 -21.57 6.61
N ASN A 400 2.66 -22.31 7.70
CA ASN A 400 1.68 -22.36 8.78
C ASN A 400 2.00 -21.42 9.94
N VAL A 401 3.18 -20.78 9.96
CA VAL A 401 3.56 -19.84 11.02
C VAL A 401 3.21 -18.43 10.60
N GLN A 402 2.23 -17.83 11.29
CA GLN A 402 1.60 -16.57 10.88
C GLN A 402 2.08 -15.37 11.69
N GLY A 403 3.22 -15.48 12.36
CA GLY A 403 3.80 -14.37 13.11
C GLY A 403 4.61 -14.81 14.31
N SER A 404 4.93 -13.85 15.16
CA SER A 404 5.77 -14.05 16.33
C SER A 404 5.47 -13.09 17.46
N SER A 405 6.05 -13.37 18.61
CA SER A 405 6.03 -12.46 19.74
C SER A 405 7.35 -12.51 20.51
N VAL A 406 7.66 -11.42 21.22
CA VAL A 406 8.94 -11.22 21.91
C VAL A 406 8.78 -11.27 23.41
N TYR A 407 9.40 -12.27 24.05
CA TYR A 407 9.52 -12.33 25.50
C TYR A 407 10.84 -11.67 25.93
N SER A 408 10.81 -10.46 26.51
CA SER A 408 9.65 -9.63 26.88
C SER A 408 9.80 -8.18 26.41
N TYR A 409 8.74 -7.38 26.59
CA TYR A 409 8.71 -5.94 26.30
C TYR A 409 9.91 -5.18 26.89
N ASN A 410 10.46 -5.58 28.05
CA ASN A 410 11.60 -4.87 28.65
C ASN A 410 12.83 -4.81 27.73
N PHE A 411 13.02 -5.83 26.89
CA PHE A 411 14.14 -5.88 25.94
C PHE A 411 13.86 -5.02 24.69
N VAL A 412 12.58 -4.91 24.31
CA VAL A 412 12.10 -3.97 23.28
C VAL A 412 12.31 -2.53 23.73
N ASP A 413 11.90 -2.20 24.96
CA ASP A 413 12.09 -0.90 25.62
C ASP A 413 13.58 -0.53 25.71
N SER A 414 14.40 -1.47 26.18
CA SER A 414 15.85 -1.28 26.28
C SER A 414 16.50 -1.01 24.91
N ALA A 415 16.05 -1.70 23.86
CA ALA A 415 16.53 -1.47 22.50
C ALA A 415 16.14 -0.09 21.98
N TYR A 416 14.89 0.33 22.21
CA TYR A 416 14.40 1.67 21.86
C TYR A 416 15.21 2.78 22.55
N LYS A 417 15.57 2.57 23.82
CA LYS A 417 16.39 3.49 24.62
C LYS A 417 17.89 3.46 24.30
N GLY A 418 18.31 2.73 23.27
CA GLY A 418 19.71 2.71 22.81
C GLY A 418 20.65 1.92 23.72
N SER A 419 20.16 0.92 24.44
CA SER A 419 21.02 0.02 25.24
C SER A 419 22.05 -0.70 24.36
N SER A 420 23.24 -0.92 24.92
CA SER A 420 24.31 -1.71 24.30
C SER A 420 24.25 -3.21 24.63
N ALA A 421 23.19 -3.65 25.33
CA ALA A 421 22.95 -5.06 25.62
C ALA A 421 22.86 -5.89 24.32
N LYS A 422 23.14 -7.20 24.41
CA LYS A 422 23.08 -8.07 23.24
C LYS A 422 21.65 -8.20 22.74
N SER A 423 20.68 -8.32 23.64
CA SER A 423 19.25 -8.30 23.30
C SER A 423 18.84 -7.05 22.51
N ALA A 424 19.35 -5.88 22.89
CA ALA A 424 19.10 -4.63 22.18
C ALA A 424 19.70 -4.66 20.75
N THR A 425 20.91 -5.21 20.62
CA THR A 425 21.54 -5.42 19.30
C THR A 425 20.72 -6.38 18.43
N GLN A 426 20.21 -7.49 18.98
CA GLN A 426 19.35 -8.42 18.27
C GLN A 426 18.09 -7.73 17.73
N MET A 427 17.42 -6.94 18.58
CA MET A 427 16.20 -6.21 18.24
C MET A 427 16.45 -5.18 17.12
N GLN A 428 17.54 -4.41 17.22
CA GLN A 428 17.93 -3.43 16.21
C GLN A 428 18.19 -4.09 14.84
N ASN A 429 18.92 -5.21 14.82
CA ASN A 429 19.20 -5.95 13.58
C ASN A 429 17.93 -6.60 12.99
N ALA A 430 17.02 -7.06 13.84
CA ALA A 430 15.75 -7.67 13.45
C ALA A 430 14.68 -6.66 13.02
N LYS A 431 14.80 -5.37 13.37
CA LYS A 431 13.80 -4.34 13.07
C LYS A 431 13.43 -4.28 11.59
N SER A 432 14.44 -4.35 10.71
CA SER A 432 14.22 -4.35 9.25
C SER A 432 13.39 -5.54 8.76
N THR A 433 13.36 -6.64 9.51
CA THR A 433 12.59 -7.83 9.16
C THR A 433 11.10 -7.62 9.40
N TRP A 434 10.66 -6.89 10.43
CA TRP A 434 9.24 -6.54 10.53
C TRP A 434 8.83 -5.49 9.48
N GLY A 435 9.72 -4.60 9.07
CA GLY A 435 9.43 -3.64 8.00
C GLY A 435 8.23 -2.77 8.35
N ASP A 436 7.25 -2.68 7.47
CA ASP A 436 6.06 -1.82 7.59
C ASP A 436 4.97 -2.42 8.50
N ILE A 437 3.90 -1.67 8.71
CA ILE A 437 2.70 -2.11 9.45
C ILE A 437 2.16 -3.43 8.88
N ALA A 438 1.87 -4.39 9.75
CA ALA A 438 1.29 -5.68 9.34
C ALA A 438 -0.20 -5.77 9.62
N VAL A 439 -0.91 -6.40 8.68
CA VAL A 439 -2.30 -6.81 8.90
C VAL A 439 -2.31 -8.03 9.83
N LEU A 440 -3.26 -8.07 10.77
CA LEU A 440 -3.44 -9.23 11.63
C LEU A 440 -3.77 -10.48 10.79
N PRO A 441 -3.26 -11.67 11.17
CA PRO A 441 -3.66 -12.92 10.54
C PRO A 441 -5.14 -13.19 10.74
N GLU A 442 -5.77 -13.69 9.68
CA GLU A 442 -7.14 -14.20 9.77
C GLU A 442 -7.24 -15.34 10.78
N LEU A 443 -8.30 -15.34 11.59
CA LEU A 443 -8.53 -16.34 12.63
C LEU A 443 -9.06 -17.62 12.01
N LYS A 444 -8.23 -18.67 11.95
CA LYS A 444 -8.59 -19.93 11.28
C LYS A 444 -9.72 -20.67 11.98
N SER A 445 -9.84 -20.52 13.29
CA SER A 445 -10.80 -21.21 14.15
C SER A 445 -12.20 -20.59 14.12
N MET A 446 -12.35 -19.42 13.50
CA MET A 446 -13.60 -18.67 13.45
C MET A 446 -14.09 -18.56 12.01
N ALA A 447 -15.42 -18.51 11.85
CA ALA A 447 -16.00 -18.25 10.54
C ALA A 447 -15.57 -16.86 10.03
N GLN A 448 -15.16 -16.79 8.76
CA GLN A 448 -14.84 -15.53 8.12
C GLN A 448 -16.04 -14.58 8.14
N ILE A 449 -15.79 -13.34 8.56
CA ILE A 449 -16.76 -12.24 8.52
C ILE A 449 -16.25 -11.26 7.47
N MET A 450 -16.89 -11.20 6.32
CA MET A 450 -16.59 -10.21 5.30
C MET A 450 -17.14 -8.85 5.75
N PRO A 451 -16.29 -7.87 6.13
CA PRO A 451 -16.80 -6.58 6.55
C PRO A 451 -17.36 -5.81 5.36
N GLY A 452 -18.30 -4.91 5.63
CA GLY A 452 -18.81 -3.98 4.62
C GLY A 452 -17.71 -3.06 4.06
N LYS A 453 -17.94 -2.49 2.88
CA LYS A 453 -17.09 -1.40 2.37
C LYS A 453 -17.35 -0.13 3.16
N VAL A 454 -16.31 0.67 3.37
CA VAL A 454 -16.51 2.03 3.89
C VAL A 454 -17.36 2.84 2.91
N THR A 455 -18.18 3.74 3.41
CA THR A 455 -18.99 4.62 2.57
C THR A 455 -18.63 6.08 2.83
N ASN A 456 -18.99 6.97 1.90
CA ASN A 456 -18.74 8.40 2.04
C ASN A 456 -17.24 8.74 2.24
N LEU A 457 -16.34 7.94 1.65
CA LEU A 457 -14.90 8.20 1.69
C LEU A 457 -14.58 9.51 0.97
N LYS A 458 -13.98 10.45 1.69
CA LYS A 458 -13.64 11.80 1.23
C LYS A 458 -12.29 12.21 1.77
N HIS A 459 -11.58 13.02 1.00
CA HIS A 459 -10.35 13.67 1.42
C HIS A 459 -10.50 15.17 1.19
N VAL A 460 -10.50 15.96 2.26
CA VAL A 460 -10.74 17.41 2.21
C VAL A 460 -9.79 18.08 3.20
N ASN A 461 -9.00 19.05 2.71
CA ASN A 461 -8.08 19.85 3.52
C ASN A 461 -7.19 19.00 4.46
N GLY A 462 -6.56 17.95 3.94
CA GLY A 462 -5.69 17.06 4.72
C GLY A 462 -6.41 16.15 5.72
N THR A 463 -7.74 16.02 5.64
CA THR A 463 -8.53 15.07 6.43
C THR A 463 -9.16 14.03 5.52
N LEU A 464 -8.84 12.76 5.76
CA LEU A 464 -9.57 11.61 5.23
C LEU A 464 -10.76 11.32 6.15
N SER A 465 -11.97 11.24 5.61
CA SER A 465 -13.18 10.94 6.37
C SER A 465 -14.02 9.86 5.70
N PHE A 466 -14.63 8.98 6.48
CA PHE A 466 -15.51 7.93 5.99
C PHE A 466 -16.48 7.46 7.07
N ASN A 467 -17.59 6.87 6.65
CA ASN A 467 -18.55 6.26 7.58
C ASN A 467 -18.05 4.89 8.02
N LYS A 468 -18.35 4.53 9.27
CA LYS A 468 -18.11 3.19 9.82
C LYS A 468 -18.73 2.11 8.93
N ALA A 469 -17.96 1.07 8.63
CA ALA A 469 -18.43 -0.10 7.91
C ALA A 469 -19.10 -1.11 8.88
N VAL A 470 -20.07 -1.86 8.35
CA VAL A 470 -20.72 -2.96 9.08
C VAL A 470 -19.68 -4.06 9.36
N ASP A 471 -19.74 -4.63 10.57
CA ASP A 471 -18.86 -5.69 11.07
C ASP A 471 -17.35 -5.38 11.07
N ALA A 472 -16.98 -4.11 10.96
CA ALA A 472 -15.60 -3.67 11.02
C ALA A 472 -15.11 -3.49 12.47
N LYS A 473 -14.03 -4.20 12.81
CA LYS A 473 -13.25 -4.01 14.04
C LYS A 473 -12.31 -2.81 13.90
N GLN A 474 -11.60 -2.69 12.78
CA GLN A 474 -10.63 -1.62 12.51
C GLN A 474 -10.44 -1.37 11.01
N TYR A 475 -9.65 -0.37 10.64
CA TYR A 475 -9.47 0.08 9.26
C TYR A 475 -7.99 0.28 8.95
N TYR A 476 -7.54 -0.28 7.83
CA TYR A 476 -6.21 -0.03 7.27
C TYR A 476 -6.33 1.08 6.22
N VAL A 477 -5.57 2.16 6.43
CA VAL A 477 -5.47 3.27 5.48
C VAL A 477 -4.23 3.07 4.63
N TYR A 478 -4.42 3.03 3.31
CA TYR A 478 -3.38 2.90 2.31
C TYR A 478 -3.15 4.24 1.61
N ARG A 479 -1.90 4.51 1.23
CA ARG A 479 -1.51 5.74 0.53
C ARG A 479 -0.40 5.46 -0.49
N SER A 480 -0.54 5.98 -1.71
CA SER A 480 0.52 5.97 -2.73
C SER A 480 0.45 7.19 -3.66
N LYS A 481 1.61 7.60 -4.21
CA LYS A 481 1.67 8.62 -5.28
C LYS A 481 1.26 8.04 -6.65
N THR A 482 1.35 6.73 -6.79
CA THR A 482 0.99 5.96 -7.98
C THR A 482 -0.24 5.09 -7.69
N ALA A 483 -0.56 4.16 -8.60
CA ALA A 483 -1.59 3.15 -8.34
C ALA A 483 -1.23 2.31 -7.10
N LEU A 484 -2.24 2.05 -6.25
CA LEU A 484 -2.10 1.22 -5.05
C LEU A 484 -2.00 -0.26 -5.43
N ASN A 485 -1.02 -0.95 -4.85
CA ASN A 485 -0.81 -2.38 -5.00
C ASN A 485 -1.24 -3.18 -3.75
N PHE A 486 -1.74 -2.47 -2.73
CA PHE A 486 -2.14 -2.97 -1.41
C PHE A 486 -1.04 -3.77 -0.72
N THR A 487 0.22 -3.31 -0.82
CA THR A 487 1.31 -3.87 -0.02
C THR A 487 1.32 -3.27 1.38
N ASN A 488 2.01 -3.91 2.33
CA ASN A 488 2.15 -3.38 3.68
C ASN A 488 2.88 -2.02 3.71
N ALA A 489 3.80 -1.78 2.77
CA ALA A 489 4.51 -0.51 2.62
C ALA A 489 3.61 0.67 2.26
N GLU A 490 2.42 0.40 1.74
CA GLU A 490 1.42 1.42 1.43
C GLU A 490 0.51 1.71 2.63
N ILE A 491 0.53 0.89 3.69
CA ILE A 491 -0.26 1.12 4.90
C ILE A 491 0.39 2.25 5.69
N VAL A 492 -0.37 3.31 5.95
CA VAL A 492 0.09 4.49 6.68
C VAL A 492 -0.57 4.67 8.04
N GLU A 493 -1.69 3.99 8.28
CA GLU A 493 -2.41 4.06 9.56
C GLU A 493 -3.32 2.84 9.77
N VAL A 494 -3.53 2.48 11.04
CA VAL A 494 -4.54 1.52 11.48
C VAL A 494 -5.48 2.18 12.49
N ILE A 495 -6.74 2.33 12.12
CA ILE A 495 -7.72 3.06 12.93
C ILE A 495 -8.73 2.09 13.51
N ARG A 496 -8.87 2.07 14.83
CA ARG A 496 -9.99 1.42 15.52
C ARG A 496 -10.78 2.51 16.25
N SER A 497 -12.03 2.70 15.84
CA SER A 497 -12.92 3.69 16.43
C SER A 497 -14.35 3.13 16.52
N SER A 498 -15.04 3.51 17.58
CA SER A 498 -16.47 3.28 17.75
C SER A 498 -17.34 4.35 17.08
N ASP A 499 -16.75 5.45 16.59
CA ASP A 499 -17.45 6.56 15.97
C ASP A 499 -18.18 6.15 14.68
N ASN A 500 -19.31 6.80 14.41
CA ASN A 500 -20.06 6.59 13.18
C ASN A 500 -19.35 7.20 11.95
N ILE A 501 -18.59 8.28 12.16
CA ILE A 501 -17.78 8.94 11.14
C ILE A 501 -16.36 8.96 11.65
N ILE A 502 -15.46 8.36 10.89
CA ILE A 502 -14.05 8.24 11.22
C ILE A 502 -13.29 9.33 10.46
N ASN A 503 -12.41 10.03 11.18
CA ASN A 503 -11.59 11.09 10.63
C ASN A 503 -10.12 10.76 10.89
N TYR A 504 -9.30 10.92 9.85
CA TYR A 504 -7.85 10.72 9.90
C TYR A 504 -7.14 11.92 9.29
N GLN A 505 -6.21 12.51 10.04
CA GLN A 505 -5.42 13.65 9.58
C GLN A 505 -4.26 13.12 8.73
N THR A 506 -4.35 13.30 7.42
CA THR A 506 -3.34 12.81 6.48
C THR A 506 -2.15 13.76 6.32
N GLY A 507 -2.36 15.05 6.61
CA GLY A 507 -1.42 16.14 6.31
C GLY A 507 -1.29 16.48 4.82
N ASP A 508 -2.01 15.78 3.93
CA ASP A 508 -1.96 16.01 2.49
C ASP A 508 -2.92 17.15 2.09
N LEU A 509 -2.43 18.39 2.18
CA LEU A 509 -3.24 19.57 1.83
C LEU A 509 -3.42 19.75 0.31
N ASN A 510 -2.54 19.15 -0.49
CA ASN A 510 -2.48 19.34 -1.94
C ASN A 510 -3.13 18.18 -2.73
N ASN A 511 -3.63 17.16 -2.04
CA ASN A 511 -4.13 15.90 -2.62
C ASN A 511 -3.06 15.21 -3.49
N GLU A 512 -1.81 15.15 -3.05
CA GLU A 512 -0.72 14.51 -3.81
C GLU A 512 -0.87 12.98 -3.93
N TYR A 513 -1.65 12.36 -3.03
CA TYR A 513 -1.72 10.90 -2.93
C TYR A 513 -3.10 10.35 -3.31
N THR A 514 -3.09 9.13 -3.81
CA THR A 514 -4.26 8.26 -3.82
C THR A 514 -4.37 7.59 -2.46
N TYR A 515 -5.57 7.60 -1.87
CA TYR A 515 -5.86 6.91 -0.62
C TYR A 515 -6.82 5.76 -0.86
N ALA A 516 -6.67 4.69 -0.09
CA ALA A 516 -7.71 3.70 0.05
C ALA A 516 -7.91 3.28 1.49
N VAL A 517 -9.10 2.81 1.82
CA VAL A 517 -9.43 2.27 3.13
C VAL A 517 -9.99 0.87 2.97
N ARG A 518 -9.49 -0.05 3.79
CA ARG A 518 -10.01 -1.43 3.91
C ARG A 518 -10.42 -1.66 5.35
N ALA A 519 -11.64 -2.17 5.55
CA ALA A 519 -12.10 -2.60 6.85
C ALA A 519 -11.55 -4.00 7.18
N LEU A 520 -11.18 -4.23 8.43
CA LEU A 520 -10.85 -5.53 9.00
C LEU A 520 -11.98 -5.92 9.96
N SER A 521 -12.53 -7.12 9.82
CA SER A 521 -13.58 -7.62 10.70
C SER A 521 -13.03 -8.20 12.01
N TYR A 522 -13.94 -8.64 12.87
CA TYR A 522 -13.60 -9.32 14.12
C TYR A 522 -12.98 -10.71 13.94
N SER A 523 -13.18 -11.37 12.78
CA SER A 523 -12.46 -12.60 12.41
C SER A 523 -11.08 -12.34 11.79
N ASN A 524 -10.61 -11.09 11.82
CA ASN A 524 -9.41 -10.61 11.11
C ASN A 524 -9.48 -10.81 9.58
N THR A 525 -10.68 -10.89 9.01
CA THR A 525 -10.85 -10.93 7.55
C THR A 525 -10.80 -9.51 6.99
N LEU A 526 -9.88 -9.28 6.05
CA LEU A 526 -9.65 -7.97 5.44
C LEU A 526 -10.55 -7.78 4.23
N GLY A 527 -11.46 -6.82 4.31
CA GLY A 527 -12.45 -6.52 3.27
C GLY A 527 -11.88 -5.82 2.04
N ASP A 528 -12.80 -5.50 1.15
CA ASP A 528 -12.53 -4.78 -0.09
C ASP A 528 -12.07 -3.34 0.16
N ALA A 529 -11.20 -2.85 -0.72
CA ALA A 529 -10.75 -1.47 -0.72
C ALA A 529 -11.81 -0.53 -1.29
N VAL A 530 -11.88 0.66 -0.71
CA VAL A 530 -12.51 1.84 -1.31
C VAL A 530 -11.45 2.88 -1.51
N THR A 531 -11.27 3.32 -2.76
CA THR A 531 -10.21 4.23 -3.17
C THR A 531 -10.77 5.62 -3.45
N ILE A 532 -10.07 6.65 -3.01
CA ILE A 532 -10.24 8.02 -3.49
C ILE A 532 -8.97 8.44 -4.22
N LEU A 533 -9.14 8.71 -5.52
CA LEU A 533 -8.03 9.08 -6.40
C LEU A 533 -7.56 10.51 -6.13
N ASN A 534 -6.27 10.72 -6.29
CA ASN A 534 -5.72 12.05 -6.48
C ASN A 534 -6.40 12.70 -7.71
N PRO A 535 -7.09 13.86 -7.58
CA PRO A 535 -7.70 14.56 -8.71
C PRO A 535 -6.71 14.95 -9.82
N ALA A 536 -5.43 15.13 -9.49
CA ALA A 536 -4.36 15.39 -10.46
C ALA A 536 -3.91 14.15 -11.26
N ASN A 537 -4.27 12.94 -10.83
CA ASN A 537 -3.96 11.69 -11.51
C ASN A 537 -5.19 11.03 -12.15
N ASP A 538 -6.34 11.70 -12.14
CA ASP A 538 -7.55 11.19 -12.78
C ASP A 538 -7.49 11.45 -14.29
N THR A 539 -6.94 10.50 -15.04
CA THR A 539 -6.76 10.60 -16.49
C THR A 539 -8.02 10.39 -17.31
N ARG A 540 -9.17 10.13 -16.67
CA ARG A 540 -10.38 9.68 -17.36
C ARG A 540 -11.17 10.81 -18.01
N LEU A 541 -10.73 12.07 -17.90
CA LEU A 541 -11.29 13.21 -18.62
C LEU A 541 -10.19 13.92 -19.40
N ASN A 542 -10.32 13.92 -20.73
CA ASN A 542 -9.38 14.57 -21.63
C ASN A 542 -10.09 15.56 -22.55
N VAL A 543 -9.44 16.69 -22.83
CA VAL A 543 -9.81 17.58 -23.93
C VAL A 543 -9.18 17.03 -25.20
N VAL A 544 -9.95 16.90 -26.27
CA VAL A 544 -9.43 16.41 -27.56
C VAL A 544 -8.48 17.46 -28.15
N GLU A 545 -7.31 17.04 -28.63
CA GLU A 545 -6.31 17.92 -29.25
C GLU A 545 -6.84 18.48 -30.60
N GLY A 546 -7.66 19.53 -30.56
CA GLY A 546 -8.24 20.15 -31.75
C GLY A 546 -9.48 21.00 -31.48
N ALA A 547 -9.84 21.78 -32.49
CA ALA A 547 -11.12 22.50 -32.54
C ALA A 547 -11.65 22.47 -33.98
N SER A 548 -12.94 22.73 -34.16
CA SER A 548 -13.56 22.81 -35.49
C SER A 548 -14.27 24.14 -35.67
N ILE A 549 -14.16 24.73 -36.86
CA ILE A 549 -14.91 25.92 -37.24
C ILE A 549 -16.38 25.57 -37.50
N ARG A 550 -17.29 26.44 -37.05
CA ARG A 550 -18.70 26.43 -37.44
C ARG A 550 -19.09 27.78 -38.01
N THR A 551 -19.91 27.77 -39.05
CA THR A 551 -20.53 28.97 -39.61
C THR A 551 -21.43 29.63 -38.56
N ALA A 552 -21.14 30.90 -38.26
CA ALA A 552 -22.00 31.73 -37.42
C ALA A 552 -23.26 32.18 -38.20
N PRO A 553 -24.34 32.58 -37.51
CA PRO A 553 -25.54 33.12 -38.17
C PRO A 553 -25.27 34.38 -39.00
N ASN A 554 -24.29 35.20 -38.59
CA ASN A 554 -23.79 36.31 -39.39
C ASN A 554 -22.75 35.80 -40.40
N GLU A 555 -22.94 36.14 -41.68
CA GLU A 555 -22.15 35.59 -42.80
C GLU A 555 -20.66 35.95 -42.78
N THR A 556 -20.20 36.83 -41.88
CA THR A 556 -18.78 37.21 -41.74
C THR A 556 -18.09 36.58 -40.53
N ASN A 557 -18.83 36.22 -39.47
CA ASN A 557 -18.25 35.67 -38.23
C ASN A 557 -18.00 34.16 -38.32
N GLN A 558 -17.20 33.65 -37.38
CA GLN A 558 -16.96 32.22 -37.19
C GLN A 558 -17.18 31.81 -35.74
N SER A 559 -17.36 30.52 -35.51
CA SER A 559 -17.43 29.93 -34.16
C SER A 559 -16.40 28.82 -34.02
N LEU A 560 -15.78 28.70 -32.84
CA LEU A 560 -14.87 27.60 -32.51
C LEU A 560 -15.58 26.61 -31.61
N ARG A 561 -15.57 25.34 -32.02
CA ARG A 561 -16.05 24.22 -31.20
C ARG A 561 -14.88 23.42 -30.66
N PHE A 562 -14.91 23.16 -29.36
CA PHE A 562 -13.99 22.28 -28.66
C PHE A 562 -14.70 21.03 -28.15
N TYR A 563 -13.91 19.99 -27.86
CA TYR A 563 -14.39 18.68 -27.50
C TYR A 563 -13.65 18.16 -26.26
N ALA A 564 -14.36 17.49 -25.38
CA ALA A 564 -13.80 16.69 -24.29
C ALA A 564 -14.48 15.33 -24.26
N GLN A 565 -13.79 14.35 -23.70
CA GLN A 565 -14.27 12.98 -23.65
C GLN A 565 -13.91 12.34 -22.31
N PHE A 566 -14.87 11.59 -21.78
CA PHE A 566 -14.64 10.65 -20.70
C PHE A 566 -14.17 9.30 -21.25
N ASP A 567 -13.15 8.72 -20.62
CA ASP A 567 -12.71 7.35 -20.93
C ASP A 567 -13.70 6.31 -20.36
N ASP A 568 -14.38 6.63 -19.24
CA ASP A 568 -15.36 5.79 -18.54
C ASP A 568 -16.49 6.62 -17.89
N VAL A 569 -17.65 6.01 -17.62
CA VAL A 569 -18.78 6.66 -16.91
C VAL A 569 -18.44 6.88 -15.43
N LEU A 570 -18.33 8.15 -14.99
CA LEU A 570 -17.81 8.50 -13.66
C LEU A 570 -18.87 8.72 -12.57
N GLY A 571 -20.17 8.74 -12.90
CA GLY A 571 -21.23 9.09 -11.95
C GLY A 571 -21.11 10.52 -11.43
N GLN A 572 -20.63 11.42 -12.28
CA GLN A 572 -20.49 12.85 -12.03
C GLN A 572 -21.86 13.54 -11.92
N THR A 573 -21.95 14.57 -11.08
CA THR A 573 -23.16 15.39 -10.90
C THR A 573 -23.20 16.60 -11.82
N GLU A 574 -22.06 16.99 -12.40
CA GLU A 574 -21.89 18.14 -13.29
C GLU A 574 -20.65 17.91 -14.15
N GLN A 575 -20.61 18.48 -15.35
CA GLN A 575 -19.45 18.50 -16.24
C GLN A 575 -19.49 19.71 -17.16
N GLY A 576 -18.36 20.04 -17.78
CA GLY A 576 -18.31 21.12 -18.76
C GLY A 576 -16.88 21.58 -19.06
N PHE A 577 -16.73 22.85 -19.40
CA PHE A 577 -15.45 23.46 -19.73
C PHE A 577 -15.15 24.70 -18.89
N TYR A 578 -13.88 24.95 -18.62
CA TYR A 578 -13.37 26.29 -18.36
C TYR A 578 -12.77 26.82 -19.67
N ILE A 579 -13.27 27.95 -20.14
CA ILE A 579 -12.81 28.62 -21.36
C ILE A 579 -12.03 29.86 -20.95
N VAL A 580 -10.82 29.99 -21.47
CA VAL A 580 -9.94 31.12 -21.25
C VAL A 580 -9.74 31.84 -22.57
N GLU A 581 -9.95 33.16 -22.58
CA GLU A 581 -9.50 34.00 -23.68
C GLU A 581 -8.00 34.26 -23.47
N GLY A 582 -7.14 33.73 -24.34
CA GLY A 582 -5.68 33.68 -24.13
C GLY A 582 -5.20 32.31 -23.65
N ASP A 583 -3.92 32.24 -23.26
CA ASP A 583 -3.31 31.00 -22.78
C ASP A 583 -2.97 31.03 -21.28
N VAL A 584 -3.28 29.92 -20.59
CA VAL A 584 -3.07 29.71 -19.16
C VAL A 584 -2.66 28.26 -18.92
N SER A 585 -1.80 28.01 -17.95
CA SER A 585 -1.38 26.66 -17.55
C SER A 585 -2.43 25.96 -16.68
N LEU A 586 -2.38 24.62 -16.63
CA LEU A 586 -3.24 23.83 -15.75
C LEU A 586 -3.04 24.21 -14.27
N ALA A 587 -1.79 24.50 -13.87
CA ALA A 587 -1.45 24.88 -12.51
C ALA A 587 -2.11 26.21 -12.10
N GLU A 588 -2.04 27.21 -12.97
CA GLU A 588 -2.67 28.51 -12.75
C GLU A 588 -4.19 28.38 -12.61
N LEU A 589 -4.84 27.59 -13.49
CA LEU A 589 -6.29 27.37 -13.39
C LEU A 589 -6.66 26.60 -12.11
N LYS A 590 -5.92 25.54 -11.75
CA LYS A 590 -6.15 24.76 -10.52
C LYS A 590 -6.11 25.61 -9.26
N SER A 591 -5.22 26.61 -9.21
CA SER A 591 -5.09 27.51 -8.06
C SER A 591 -6.36 28.32 -7.74
N ARG A 592 -7.28 28.47 -8.71
CA ARG A 592 -8.50 29.28 -8.57
C ARG A 592 -9.79 28.46 -8.54
N VAL A 593 -9.86 27.31 -9.24
CA VAL A 593 -11.11 26.54 -9.46
C VAL A 593 -11.81 26.10 -8.17
N ASN A 594 -11.06 25.80 -7.10
CA ASN A 594 -11.66 25.37 -5.82
C ASN A 594 -11.95 26.54 -4.85
N VAL A 595 -11.55 27.76 -5.21
CA VAL A 595 -11.74 28.98 -4.40
C VAL A 595 -12.84 29.85 -4.99
N GLU A 596 -12.87 29.98 -6.32
CA GLU A 596 -13.82 30.82 -7.04
C GLU A 596 -15.17 30.11 -7.22
N THR A 597 -16.23 30.75 -6.74
CA THR A 597 -17.60 30.21 -6.79
C THR A 597 -18.42 30.81 -7.95
N THR A 598 -17.90 31.85 -8.61
CA THR A 598 -18.55 32.50 -9.75
C THR A 598 -18.27 31.75 -11.07
N ILE A 599 -19.18 31.89 -12.03
CA ILE A 599 -19.00 31.32 -13.38
C ILE A 599 -18.00 32.11 -14.23
N GLN A 600 -17.60 33.31 -13.81
CA GLN A 600 -16.66 34.18 -14.51
C GLN A 600 -15.66 34.77 -13.51
N PHE A 601 -14.38 34.75 -13.86
CA PHE A 601 -13.28 35.34 -13.10
C PHE A 601 -12.08 35.59 -14.03
N SER A 602 -10.98 36.14 -13.49
CA SER A 602 -9.76 36.39 -14.26
C SER A 602 -8.51 35.76 -13.64
N ILE A 603 -7.58 35.34 -14.50
CA ILE A 603 -6.24 34.84 -14.15
C ILE A 603 -5.22 35.62 -14.96
N ASN A 604 -4.30 36.32 -14.31
CA ASN A 604 -3.25 37.11 -14.97
C ASN A 604 -3.78 38.06 -16.07
N GLY A 605 -4.94 38.67 -15.83
CA GLY A 605 -5.62 39.55 -16.80
C GLY A 605 -6.46 38.84 -17.87
N GLN A 606 -6.36 37.51 -18.01
CA GLN A 606 -7.17 36.72 -18.93
C GLN A 606 -8.55 36.41 -18.36
N SER A 607 -9.59 36.53 -19.19
CA SER A 607 -10.97 36.20 -18.82
C SER A 607 -11.17 34.69 -18.82
N VAL A 608 -11.78 34.16 -17.76
CA VAL A 608 -12.10 32.74 -17.59
C VAL A 608 -13.61 32.58 -17.38
N VAL A 609 -14.22 31.69 -18.15
CA VAL A 609 -15.66 31.38 -18.08
C VAL A 609 -15.86 29.89 -17.85
N LYS A 610 -16.58 29.52 -16.79
CA LYS A 610 -17.07 28.16 -16.54
C LYS A 610 -18.36 27.95 -17.34
N VAL A 611 -18.36 26.93 -18.21
CA VAL A 611 -19.47 26.57 -19.08
C VAL A 611 -19.92 25.13 -18.77
N PRO A 612 -20.99 24.95 -17.98
CA PRO A 612 -21.61 23.64 -17.78
C PRO A 612 -22.18 23.07 -19.08
N VAL A 613 -22.06 21.75 -19.26
CA VAL A 613 -22.56 21.02 -20.43
C VAL A 613 -23.37 19.82 -19.95
N ASN A 614 -24.66 19.81 -20.28
CA ASN A 614 -25.56 18.73 -19.86
C ASN A 614 -25.50 17.51 -20.80
N ASP A 615 -25.26 17.74 -22.09
CA ASP A 615 -25.31 16.71 -23.12
C ASP A 615 -23.94 16.03 -23.29
N VAL A 616 -23.85 14.78 -22.82
CA VAL A 616 -22.73 13.86 -23.08
C VAL A 616 -23.26 12.72 -23.93
N ASP A 617 -22.61 12.46 -25.07
CA ASP A 617 -23.03 11.36 -25.94
C ASP A 617 -22.68 9.98 -25.34
N ASN A 618 -23.15 8.92 -26.00
CA ASN A 618 -22.93 7.54 -25.56
C ASN A 618 -21.46 7.09 -25.61
N THR A 619 -20.57 7.88 -26.21
CA THR A 619 -19.11 7.66 -26.23
C THR A 619 -18.38 8.44 -25.14
N GLY A 620 -19.13 9.15 -24.28
CA GLY A 620 -18.57 9.99 -23.23
C GLY A 620 -18.11 11.36 -23.73
N LYS A 621 -18.41 11.73 -24.98
CA LYS A 621 -17.93 12.96 -25.60
C LYS A 621 -18.95 14.09 -25.45
N PHE A 622 -18.44 15.29 -25.19
CA PHE A 622 -19.23 16.50 -25.03
C PHE A 622 -18.47 17.71 -25.57
N THR A 623 -19.19 18.79 -25.87
CA THR A 623 -18.63 19.92 -26.64
C THR A 623 -19.03 21.27 -26.07
N THR A 624 -18.19 22.26 -26.32
CA THR A 624 -18.54 23.68 -26.11
C THR A 624 -18.25 24.48 -27.38
N VAL A 625 -18.97 25.59 -27.56
CA VAL A 625 -18.83 26.46 -28.72
C VAL A 625 -18.63 27.90 -28.29
N ILE A 626 -17.52 28.49 -28.69
CA ILE A 626 -17.26 29.93 -28.62
C ILE A 626 -17.85 30.53 -29.89
N LYS A 627 -18.87 31.38 -29.74
CA LYS A 627 -19.68 31.90 -30.84
C LYS A 627 -19.23 33.29 -31.27
N ASP A 628 -19.59 33.64 -32.49
CA ASP A 628 -19.54 35.01 -33.03
C ASP A 628 -18.15 35.69 -32.95
N ILE A 629 -17.09 34.92 -33.18
CA ILE A 629 -15.73 35.44 -33.29
C ILE A 629 -15.66 36.29 -34.57
N THR A 630 -15.23 37.54 -34.43
CA THR A 630 -15.13 38.50 -35.54
C THR A 630 -13.84 38.26 -36.34
N PRO A 631 -13.77 38.68 -37.62
CA PRO A 631 -12.54 38.57 -38.41
C PRO A 631 -11.30 39.18 -37.75
N ALA A 632 -11.45 40.29 -36.99
CA ALA A 632 -10.36 40.91 -36.26
C ALA A 632 -9.81 40.02 -35.12
N ASP A 633 -10.63 39.11 -34.59
CA ASP A 633 -10.28 38.19 -33.51
C ASP A 633 -9.94 36.78 -34.01
N PHE A 634 -9.84 36.55 -35.33
CA PHE A 634 -9.57 35.21 -35.85
C PHE A 634 -8.21 34.64 -35.40
N SER A 635 -7.24 35.51 -35.08
CA SER A 635 -5.94 35.16 -34.52
C SER A 635 -5.95 35.00 -33.00
N LYS A 636 -7.00 35.45 -32.30
CA LYS A 636 -7.10 35.37 -30.84
C LYS A 636 -7.14 33.92 -30.37
N LEU A 637 -6.32 33.61 -29.38
CA LEU A 637 -6.24 32.27 -28.79
C LEU A 637 -7.37 32.05 -27.79
N TYR A 638 -7.94 30.86 -27.81
CA TYR A 638 -8.86 30.37 -26.80
C TYR A 638 -8.35 29.04 -26.25
N THR A 639 -8.15 28.98 -24.94
CA THR A 639 -7.72 27.78 -24.21
C THR A 639 -8.90 27.17 -23.47
N VAL A 640 -9.11 25.85 -23.62
CA VAL A 640 -10.16 25.14 -22.89
C VAL A 640 -9.60 24.02 -22.02
N PHE A 641 -10.22 23.84 -20.86
CA PHE A 641 -10.04 22.72 -19.95
C PHE A 641 -11.39 22.04 -19.73
N GLY A 642 -11.44 20.72 -19.77
CA GLY A 642 -12.62 19.98 -19.32
C GLY A 642 -12.70 19.99 -17.80
N TYR A 643 -13.90 19.88 -17.24
CA TYR A 643 -14.10 19.58 -15.83
C TYR A 643 -15.26 18.62 -15.61
N TYR A 644 -15.24 17.94 -14.47
CA TYR A 644 -16.41 17.27 -13.90
C TYR A 644 -16.48 17.49 -12.39
N LYS A 645 -17.68 17.35 -11.82
CA LYS A 645 -17.93 17.46 -10.38
C LYS A 645 -18.47 16.14 -9.85
N LYS A 646 -17.86 15.60 -8.79
CA LYS A 646 -18.34 14.39 -8.10
C LYS A 646 -18.16 14.53 -6.60
N GLY A 647 -19.20 14.21 -5.83
CA GLY A 647 -19.16 14.31 -4.37
C GLY A 647 -18.87 15.73 -3.83
N GLY A 648 -19.13 16.76 -4.63
CA GLY A 648 -18.84 18.17 -4.30
C GLY A 648 -17.49 18.69 -4.80
N VAL A 649 -16.59 17.84 -5.26
CA VAL A 649 -15.23 18.21 -5.72
C VAL A 649 -15.19 18.38 -7.24
N ILE A 650 -14.52 19.43 -7.73
CA ILE A 650 -14.26 19.65 -9.15
C ILE A 650 -12.90 19.05 -9.52
N THR A 651 -12.89 18.23 -10.57
CA THR A 651 -11.67 17.68 -11.18
C THR A 651 -11.55 18.22 -12.60
N LEU A 652 -10.37 18.75 -12.95
CA LEU A 652 -10.06 19.26 -14.29
C LEU A 652 -9.46 18.16 -15.18
N SER A 653 -9.58 18.32 -16.50
CA SER A 653 -8.86 17.50 -17.47
C SER A 653 -7.35 17.63 -17.31
N ASN A 654 -6.63 16.55 -17.60
CA ASN A 654 -5.17 16.54 -17.49
C ASN A 654 -4.45 17.35 -18.57
N ASN A 655 -5.13 17.56 -19.69
CA ASN A 655 -4.63 18.36 -20.80
C ASN A 655 -5.55 19.56 -21.06
N LYS A 656 -5.02 20.49 -21.86
CA LYS A 656 -5.73 21.65 -22.40
C LYS A 656 -5.68 21.62 -23.92
N THR A 657 -6.59 22.33 -24.57
CA THR A 657 -6.46 22.64 -26.00
C THR A 657 -6.59 24.13 -26.21
N THR A 658 -5.64 24.68 -26.95
CA THR A 658 -5.56 26.11 -27.30
C THR A 658 -5.64 26.26 -28.80
N ARG A 659 -6.61 27.03 -29.31
CA ARG A 659 -6.80 27.24 -30.75
C ARG A 659 -7.31 28.64 -31.04
N SER A 660 -7.01 29.14 -32.24
CA SER A 660 -7.67 30.30 -32.86
C SER A 660 -8.51 29.86 -34.08
N VAL A 661 -9.37 30.74 -34.59
CA VAL A 661 -10.13 30.46 -35.83
C VAL A 661 -9.16 30.26 -36.99
N LEU A 662 -8.14 31.11 -37.06
CA LEU A 662 -7.17 31.12 -38.14
C LEU A 662 -6.29 29.87 -38.15
N GLU A 663 -5.89 29.37 -36.98
CA GLU A 663 -5.14 28.11 -36.88
C GLU A 663 -5.94 26.91 -37.40
N VAL A 664 -7.22 26.84 -37.04
CA VAL A 664 -8.11 25.75 -37.49
C VAL A 664 -8.36 25.87 -38.99
N ALA A 665 -8.60 27.08 -39.49
CA ALA A 665 -8.78 27.37 -40.90
C ALA A 665 -7.55 26.92 -41.72
N TYR A 666 -6.35 27.31 -41.28
CA TYR A 666 -5.08 26.93 -41.90
C TYR A 666 -4.95 25.40 -41.99
N LYS A 667 -5.14 24.69 -40.88
CA LYS A 667 -5.11 23.22 -40.84
C LYS A 667 -6.14 22.56 -41.76
N MET A 668 -7.33 23.15 -41.87
CA MET A 668 -8.36 22.67 -42.80
C MET A 668 -7.93 22.84 -44.26
N THR A 669 -7.34 23.97 -44.62
CA THR A 669 -6.82 24.20 -45.98
C THR A 669 -5.72 23.21 -46.35
N TYR A 670 -4.80 22.90 -45.43
CA TYR A 670 -3.76 21.89 -45.69
C TYR A 670 -4.27 20.47 -45.83
N ALA A 671 -5.35 20.14 -45.13
CA ALA A 671 -5.95 18.82 -45.22
C ALA A 671 -6.87 18.68 -46.45
N ASP A 672 -6.93 19.69 -47.33
CA ASP A 672 -7.91 19.80 -48.42
C ASP A 672 -9.37 19.69 -47.91
N GLN A 673 -9.60 20.20 -46.69
CA GLN A 673 -10.88 20.21 -45.98
C GLN A 673 -11.48 21.61 -45.82
N ALA A 674 -10.78 22.65 -46.32
CA ALA A 674 -11.30 24.00 -46.31
C ALA A 674 -12.49 24.14 -47.27
N THR A 675 -13.45 24.96 -46.86
CA THR A 675 -14.46 25.46 -47.80
C THR A 675 -13.85 26.62 -48.59
N PRO A 676 -14.37 26.98 -49.79
CA PRO A 676 -13.88 28.13 -50.54
C PRO A 676 -13.84 29.42 -49.71
N ARG A 677 -14.76 29.56 -48.75
CA ARG A 677 -14.77 30.66 -47.79
C ARG A 677 -13.57 30.63 -46.83
N ILE A 678 -13.23 29.46 -46.29
CA ILE A 678 -12.04 29.29 -45.44
C ILE A 678 -10.76 29.58 -46.24
N GLU A 679 -10.71 29.12 -47.49
CA GLU A 679 -9.57 29.36 -48.40
C GLU A 679 -9.32 30.85 -48.65
N THR A 680 -10.38 31.68 -48.74
CA THR A 680 -10.24 33.14 -48.90
C THR A 680 -9.38 33.79 -47.81
N TYR A 681 -9.46 33.29 -46.58
CA TYR A 681 -8.71 33.85 -45.45
C TYR A 681 -7.32 33.20 -45.29
N THR A 682 -7.12 31.97 -45.78
CA THR A 682 -5.83 31.25 -45.65
C THR A 682 -4.88 31.49 -46.82
N ASN A 683 -5.39 31.76 -48.03
CA ASN A 683 -4.55 31.95 -49.23
C ASN A 683 -3.74 33.26 -49.21
N GLN A 684 -4.15 34.23 -48.39
CA GLN A 684 -3.47 35.51 -48.21
C GLN A 684 -2.62 35.55 -46.93
N LEU A 685 -2.59 34.45 -46.18
CA LEU A 685 -1.97 34.38 -44.87
C LEU A 685 -0.52 33.93 -44.98
N LYS A 686 0.38 34.67 -44.33
CA LYS A 686 1.78 34.31 -44.16
C LYS A 686 2.08 34.17 -42.67
N LEU A 687 3.04 33.30 -42.34
CA LEU A 687 3.54 33.15 -40.97
C LEU A 687 4.85 33.92 -40.85
N PHE A 688 4.89 34.89 -39.95
CA PHE A 688 6.03 35.74 -39.66
C PHE A 688 6.57 35.44 -38.27
N GLY A 689 7.87 35.28 -38.13
CA GLY A 689 8.51 35.15 -36.82
C GLY A 689 10.02 35.03 -36.92
N GLU A 690 10.67 34.88 -35.78
CA GLU A 690 12.12 34.63 -35.74
C GLU A 690 12.40 33.15 -36.02
N ASP A 691 13.39 32.88 -36.86
CA ASP A 691 14.03 31.58 -36.89
C ASP A 691 14.83 31.34 -35.61
N ALA A 692 15.36 30.14 -35.47
CA ALA A 692 16.12 29.74 -34.30
C ALA A 692 17.43 30.51 -34.08
N PHE A 693 17.87 31.33 -35.05
CA PHE A 693 19.04 32.21 -34.95
C PHE A 693 18.66 33.67 -34.67
N GLY A 694 17.37 33.95 -34.44
CA GLY A 694 16.87 35.30 -34.21
C GLY A 694 16.74 36.13 -35.49
N GLN A 695 16.76 35.51 -36.67
CA GLN A 695 16.50 36.21 -37.93
C GLN A 695 15.01 36.15 -38.27
N LEU A 696 14.43 37.27 -38.69
CA LEU A 696 13.03 37.32 -39.08
C LEU A 696 12.81 36.60 -40.41
N ARG A 697 11.87 35.66 -40.43
CA ARG A 697 11.50 34.84 -41.58
C ARG A 697 10.00 34.91 -41.85
N VAL A 698 9.68 34.68 -43.11
CA VAL A 698 8.31 34.37 -43.54
C VAL A 698 8.30 32.98 -44.13
N THR A 699 7.37 32.15 -43.67
CA THR A 699 7.13 30.83 -44.23
C THR A 699 5.70 30.69 -44.73
N ASP A 700 5.55 29.85 -45.75
CA ASP A 700 4.32 29.67 -46.52
C ASP A 700 3.53 28.44 -46.10
N LYS A 701 4.20 27.35 -45.70
CA LYS A 701 3.55 26.04 -45.56
C LYS A 701 4.22 25.11 -44.54
N TYR A 702 5.51 24.84 -44.73
CA TYR A 702 6.23 23.85 -43.94
C TYR A 702 7.16 24.50 -42.91
N GLU A 703 7.33 23.80 -41.79
CA GLU A 703 8.15 24.23 -40.67
C GLU A 703 9.63 24.15 -41.03
N THR A 704 10.34 25.27 -40.97
CA THR A 704 11.78 25.35 -41.24
C THR A 704 12.57 25.78 -40.00
N ASN A 705 11.90 26.15 -38.91
CA ASN A 705 12.58 26.46 -37.67
C ASN A 705 13.00 25.16 -36.96
N HIS A 706 14.32 24.93 -36.87
CA HIS A 706 14.86 23.69 -36.32
C HIS A 706 14.50 23.45 -34.84
N ILE A 707 14.19 24.50 -34.06
CA ILE A 707 13.71 24.37 -32.68
C ILE A 707 12.27 23.82 -32.66
N GLU A 708 11.40 24.32 -33.55
CA GLU A 708 10.02 23.80 -33.65
C GLU A 708 9.98 22.40 -34.24
N LEU A 709 10.88 22.11 -35.20
CA LEU A 709 11.10 20.75 -35.71
C LEU A 709 11.59 19.82 -34.59
N ALA A 710 12.51 20.25 -33.72
CA ALA A 710 12.96 19.45 -32.58
C ALA A 710 11.82 19.09 -31.64
N LYS A 711 10.95 20.06 -31.31
CA LYS A 711 9.75 19.83 -30.47
C LYS A 711 8.79 18.82 -31.11
N ALA A 712 8.56 18.95 -32.42
CA ALA A 712 7.71 18.02 -33.17
C ALA A 712 8.31 16.61 -33.22
N PHE A 713 9.62 16.50 -33.47
CA PHE A 713 10.35 15.24 -33.51
C PHE A 713 10.28 14.52 -32.17
N LEU A 714 10.54 15.25 -31.08
CA LEU A 714 10.53 14.70 -29.72
C LEU A 714 9.14 14.21 -29.31
N LYS A 715 8.06 14.91 -29.72
CA LYS A 715 6.68 14.46 -29.49
C LYS A 715 6.43 13.10 -30.15
N ASP A 716 6.78 12.95 -31.42
CA ASP A 716 6.58 11.69 -32.15
C ASP A 716 7.47 10.57 -31.61
N TRP A 717 8.73 10.89 -31.27
CA TRP A 717 9.68 9.97 -30.66
C TRP A 717 9.16 9.42 -29.32
N ASN A 718 8.74 10.31 -28.42
CA ASN A 718 8.17 9.96 -27.13
C ASN A 718 6.89 9.13 -27.28
N THR A 719 6.02 9.50 -28.23
CA THR A 719 4.78 8.77 -28.51
C THR A 719 5.07 7.35 -29.01
N LYS A 720 6.01 7.19 -29.95
CA LYS A 720 6.37 5.89 -30.53
C LYS A 720 6.96 4.93 -29.50
N PHE A 721 7.77 5.44 -28.55
CA PHE A 721 8.54 4.61 -27.63
C PHE A 721 8.07 4.67 -26.16
N GLY A 722 6.98 5.39 -25.86
CA GLY A 722 6.44 5.53 -24.51
C GLY A 722 7.41 6.25 -23.56
N LEU A 723 8.04 7.33 -24.03
CA LEU A 723 9.06 8.08 -23.30
C LEU A 723 8.55 9.50 -22.94
N SER A 724 9.31 10.20 -22.10
CA SER A 724 9.05 11.59 -21.71
C SER A 724 10.31 12.44 -21.78
N LEU A 725 11.10 12.28 -22.86
CA LEU A 725 12.28 13.12 -23.08
C LEU A 725 11.85 14.58 -23.29
N THR A 726 12.58 15.52 -22.69
CA THR A 726 12.28 16.96 -22.77
C THR A 726 13.20 17.72 -23.73
N GLN A 727 14.30 17.11 -24.17
CA GLN A 727 15.27 17.69 -25.09
C GLN A 727 15.98 16.62 -25.93
N ILE A 728 16.62 17.05 -27.02
CA ILE A 728 17.43 16.20 -27.91
C ILE A 728 18.90 16.44 -27.57
N ASP A 729 19.43 15.69 -26.60
CA ASP A 729 20.80 15.83 -26.08
C ASP A 729 21.64 14.54 -26.22
N LEU A 730 22.94 14.65 -25.95
CA LEU A 730 23.83 13.49 -26.07
C LEU A 730 23.62 12.46 -24.95
N GLU A 731 23.14 12.83 -23.76
CA GLU A 731 23.07 11.89 -22.64
C GLU A 731 21.80 11.03 -22.70
N SER A 732 20.65 11.69 -22.79
CA SER A 732 19.34 11.08 -22.75
C SER A 732 18.87 10.63 -24.13
N PHE A 733 19.03 11.46 -25.16
CA PHE A 733 18.52 11.12 -26.49
C PHE A 733 19.40 10.07 -27.19
N TYR A 734 20.73 10.20 -27.14
CA TYR A 734 21.62 9.16 -27.71
C TYR A 734 21.36 7.79 -27.07
N SER A 735 21.32 7.73 -25.74
CA SER A 735 21.07 6.49 -25.00
C SER A 735 19.72 5.88 -25.38
N SER A 736 18.69 6.70 -25.59
CA SER A 736 17.42 6.25 -26.13
C SER A 736 17.54 5.77 -27.57
N ALA A 737 18.23 6.51 -28.45
CA ALA A 737 18.34 6.22 -29.87
C ALA A 737 19.00 4.86 -30.15
N VAL A 738 20.03 4.50 -29.38
CA VAL A 738 20.74 3.21 -29.51
C VAL A 738 20.09 2.06 -28.73
N TYR A 739 19.05 2.32 -27.93
CA TYR A 739 18.37 1.29 -27.13
C TYR A 739 17.76 0.20 -28.02
N GLY A 740 17.90 -1.07 -27.61
CA GLY A 740 17.37 -2.24 -28.33
C GLY A 740 18.25 -2.74 -29.48
N LYS A 741 19.35 -2.04 -29.79
CA LYS A 741 20.29 -2.43 -30.83
C LYS A 741 20.86 -3.82 -30.61
N VAL A 742 20.93 -4.62 -31.67
CA VAL A 742 21.65 -5.90 -31.68
C VAL A 742 23.15 -5.65 -31.48
N ALA A 743 23.82 -6.46 -30.66
CA ALA A 743 25.24 -6.34 -30.34
C ALA A 743 26.15 -6.65 -31.55
N SER A 744 26.19 -5.75 -32.52
CA SER A 744 27.05 -5.79 -33.69
C SER A 744 27.50 -4.37 -34.09
N ASN A 745 28.74 -4.25 -34.56
CA ASN A 745 29.32 -2.98 -35.00
C ASN A 745 28.94 -2.60 -36.45
N ASN A 746 28.33 -3.53 -37.19
CA ASN A 746 27.93 -3.35 -38.59
C ASN A 746 26.42 -3.16 -38.80
N SER A 747 25.63 -3.08 -37.71
CA SER A 747 24.17 -3.01 -37.82
C SER A 747 23.54 -2.03 -36.84
N LEU A 748 22.50 -1.32 -37.30
CA LEU A 748 21.58 -0.51 -36.50
C LEU A 748 20.25 -1.24 -36.23
N SER A 749 20.08 -2.46 -36.72
CA SER A 749 18.86 -3.23 -36.53
C SER A 749 18.52 -3.38 -35.05
N GLY A 750 17.24 -3.20 -34.72
CA GLY A 750 16.72 -3.23 -33.34
C GLY A 750 16.93 -1.94 -32.55
N SER A 751 17.77 -1.01 -33.01
CA SER A 751 17.88 0.31 -32.36
C SER A 751 16.61 1.14 -32.58
N ARG A 752 16.23 1.94 -31.58
CA ARG A 752 15.07 2.84 -31.71
C ARG A 752 15.21 3.82 -32.87
N ILE A 753 16.42 4.31 -33.17
CA ILE A 753 16.62 5.23 -34.30
C ILE A 753 16.32 4.54 -35.64
N TYR A 754 16.69 3.27 -35.80
CA TYR A 754 16.33 2.49 -36.97
C TYR A 754 14.83 2.19 -37.03
N GLU A 755 14.22 1.77 -35.92
CA GLU A 755 12.78 1.49 -35.87
C GLU A 755 11.91 2.75 -36.09
N PHE A 756 12.42 3.94 -35.76
CA PHE A 756 11.77 5.21 -36.04
C PHE A 756 11.69 5.49 -37.54
N PHE A 757 12.81 5.41 -38.26
CA PHE A 757 12.85 5.66 -39.72
C PHE A 757 12.32 4.49 -40.56
N LYS A 758 12.19 3.30 -39.99
CA LYS A 758 11.56 2.14 -40.65
C LYS A 758 10.03 2.19 -40.57
N ASP A 759 9.46 2.87 -39.59
CA ASP A 759 8.01 3.03 -39.48
C ASP A 759 7.48 3.84 -40.67
N GLN A 760 6.55 3.27 -41.44
CA GLN A 760 6.06 3.89 -42.67
C GLN A 760 5.45 5.29 -42.44
N THR A 761 4.76 5.49 -41.32
CA THR A 761 4.10 6.77 -41.02
C THR A 761 5.13 7.82 -40.60
N LEU A 762 6.06 7.43 -39.73
CA LEU A 762 7.09 8.34 -39.27
C LEU A 762 8.10 8.66 -40.37
N ASN A 763 8.40 7.70 -41.25
CA ASN A 763 9.28 7.93 -42.39
C ASN A 763 8.65 8.87 -43.43
N LEU A 764 7.34 8.79 -43.66
CA LEU A 764 6.63 9.78 -44.50
C LEU A 764 6.68 11.20 -43.92
N LYS A 765 6.89 11.34 -42.61
CA LYS A 765 6.94 12.63 -41.91
C LYS A 765 8.35 13.17 -41.67
N TRP A 766 9.33 12.28 -41.48
CA TRP A 766 10.68 12.62 -41.05
C TRP A 766 11.77 12.14 -42.01
N GLY A 767 11.42 11.38 -43.05
CA GLY A 767 12.38 10.82 -44.01
C GLY A 767 13.24 11.88 -44.69
N TRP A 768 12.68 13.07 -44.94
CA TRP A 768 13.40 14.23 -45.47
C TRP A 768 14.64 14.60 -44.66
N LEU A 769 14.66 14.30 -43.36
CA LEU A 769 15.79 14.60 -42.47
C LEU A 769 17.00 13.71 -42.78
N LEU A 770 16.77 12.48 -43.24
CA LEU A 770 17.83 11.62 -43.76
C LEU A 770 18.43 12.22 -45.03
N ASP A 771 17.59 12.69 -45.94
CA ASP A 771 18.02 13.29 -47.21
C ASP A 771 18.76 14.62 -46.99
N TYR A 772 18.25 15.46 -46.09
CA TYR A 772 18.88 16.72 -45.75
C TYR A 772 20.26 16.51 -45.11
N ILE A 773 20.37 15.67 -44.07
CA ILE A 773 21.67 15.40 -43.40
C ILE A 773 22.66 14.74 -44.38
N GLU A 774 22.19 13.90 -45.29
CA GLU A 774 23.01 13.33 -46.36
C GLU A 774 23.51 14.41 -47.33
N SER A 775 22.66 15.38 -47.71
CA SER A 775 23.02 16.46 -48.64
C SER A 775 24.11 17.41 -48.13
N VAL A 776 24.21 17.56 -46.80
CA VAL A 776 25.21 18.42 -46.16
C VAL A 776 26.42 17.64 -45.63
N ASP A 777 26.54 16.33 -45.91
CA ASP A 777 27.63 15.49 -45.41
C ASP A 777 29.01 15.93 -45.92
N SER A 778 29.79 16.59 -45.05
CA SER A 778 31.12 17.09 -45.41
C SER A 778 32.25 16.72 -44.42
N LYS A 779 31.95 16.31 -43.18
CA LYS A 779 32.98 16.11 -42.13
C LYS A 779 33.05 14.74 -41.46
N ILE A 780 31.92 14.11 -41.11
CA ILE A 780 31.87 12.87 -40.28
C ILE A 780 31.16 11.69 -40.94
N TRP A 781 30.84 11.79 -42.23
CA TRP A 781 30.27 10.70 -43.02
C TRP A 781 28.98 10.07 -42.46
N PRO A 782 27.98 10.84 -41.94
CA PRO A 782 26.67 10.29 -41.58
C PRO A 782 26.00 9.52 -42.71
N SER A 783 26.32 9.81 -43.99
CA SER A 783 25.85 9.06 -45.16
C SER A 783 25.98 7.55 -45.00
N ARG A 784 27.08 7.05 -44.41
CA ARG A 784 27.30 5.61 -44.19
C ARG A 784 26.22 4.97 -43.32
N GLN A 785 25.72 5.70 -42.32
CA GLN A 785 24.65 5.22 -41.44
C GLN A 785 23.28 5.48 -42.03
N ILE A 786 23.13 6.56 -42.82
CA ILE A 786 21.89 6.87 -43.54
C ILE A 786 21.54 5.75 -44.52
N VAL A 787 22.52 5.18 -45.25
CA VAL A 787 22.28 3.98 -46.09
C VAL A 787 21.70 2.82 -45.26
N ALA A 788 22.22 2.60 -44.05
CA ALA A 788 21.70 1.56 -43.16
C ALA A 788 20.28 1.87 -42.65
N LEU A 789 19.99 3.14 -42.33
CA LEU A 789 18.67 3.60 -41.87
C LEU A 789 17.61 3.52 -42.98
N LYS A 790 17.98 3.84 -44.23
CA LYS A 790 17.10 3.69 -45.42
C LYS A 790 16.91 2.23 -45.84
N GLY A 791 17.89 1.37 -45.52
CA GLY A 791 17.94 -0.03 -45.92
C GLY A 791 17.45 -1.00 -44.84
N ASN A 792 18.16 -2.12 -44.71
CA ASN A 792 17.82 -3.21 -43.79
C ASN A 792 18.54 -3.12 -42.43
N GLY A 793 19.06 -1.94 -42.08
CA GLY A 793 19.85 -1.72 -40.86
C GLY A 793 21.32 -2.07 -41.00
N THR A 794 21.85 -2.34 -42.20
CA THR A 794 23.28 -2.55 -42.48
C THR A 794 23.76 -1.75 -43.69
N ASN A 795 25.06 -1.48 -43.77
CA ASN A 795 25.67 -0.89 -44.96
C ASN A 795 26.56 -1.94 -45.67
N PRO A 796 26.26 -2.31 -46.93
CA PRO A 796 27.00 -3.35 -47.64
C PRO A 796 28.45 -2.97 -47.98
N GLU A 797 28.78 -1.68 -48.00
CA GLU A 797 30.11 -1.18 -48.38
C GLU A 797 31.03 -0.92 -47.17
N TYR A 798 30.49 -0.88 -45.95
CA TYR A 798 31.24 -0.53 -44.74
C TYR A 798 30.96 -1.50 -43.59
N SER A 799 32.03 -2.14 -43.10
CA SER A 799 31.97 -3.13 -42.03
C SER A 799 31.80 -2.55 -40.62
N ASN A 800 31.93 -1.23 -40.45
CA ASN A 800 31.70 -0.53 -39.18
C ASN A 800 30.95 0.78 -39.43
N ILE A 801 29.77 0.91 -38.84
CA ILE A 801 28.92 2.10 -38.95
C ILE A 801 28.82 2.86 -37.62
N TYR A 802 29.77 2.62 -36.70
CA TYR A 802 29.96 3.36 -35.44
C TYR A 802 28.69 3.53 -34.62
N GLU A 803 27.86 2.49 -34.57
CA GLU A 803 26.62 2.48 -33.77
C GLU A 803 25.63 3.59 -34.12
N GLY A 804 25.70 4.14 -35.33
CA GLY A 804 24.84 5.26 -35.74
C GLY A 804 25.30 6.61 -35.18
N ARG A 805 26.44 6.63 -34.46
CA ARG A 805 26.89 7.80 -33.71
C ARG A 805 27.07 9.05 -34.56
N HIS A 806 27.63 8.94 -35.77
CA HIS A 806 27.84 10.13 -36.61
C HIS A 806 26.51 10.77 -37.05
N PHE A 807 25.55 9.96 -37.49
CA PHE A 807 24.20 10.43 -37.80
C PHE A 807 23.48 11.01 -36.58
N ILE A 808 23.47 10.30 -35.44
CA ILE A 808 22.81 10.78 -34.22
C ILE A 808 23.43 12.10 -33.74
N THR A 809 24.75 12.24 -33.79
CA THR A 809 25.43 13.51 -33.44
C THR A 809 25.11 14.61 -34.45
N SER A 810 25.05 14.33 -35.76
CA SER A 810 24.59 15.32 -36.76
C SER A 810 23.14 15.75 -36.53
N LEU A 811 22.27 14.81 -36.14
CA LEU A 811 20.87 15.05 -35.83
C LEU A 811 20.71 15.96 -34.59
N ILE A 812 21.46 15.68 -33.52
CA ILE A 812 21.55 16.54 -32.34
C ILE A 812 22.08 17.93 -32.73
N GLY A 813 23.13 17.97 -33.57
CA GLY A 813 23.73 19.21 -34.07
C GLY A 813 22.73 20.10 -34.81
N PHE A 814 21.95 19.51 -35.72
CA PHE A 814 20.88 20.18 -36.47
C PHE A 814 19.79 20.74 -35.56
N PHE A 815 19.25 19.92 -34.65
CA PHE A 815 18.14 20.35 -33.78
C PHE A 815 18.55 21.38 -32.72
N ASN A 816 19.83 21.46 -32.37
CA ASN A 816 20.35 22.39 -31.37
C ASN A 816 21.11 23.58 -31.97
N GLY A 817 21.31 23.61 -33.29
CA GLY A 817 22.11 24.65 -33.96
C GLY A 817 23.56 24.73 -33.47
N THR A 818 24.27 23.59 -33.36
CA THR A 818 25.62 23.53 -32.78
C THR A 818 26.69 22.94 -33.72
N HIS A 819 27.97 23.30 -33.50
CA HIS A 819 29.09 22.93 -34.37
C HIS A 819 29.93 21.72 -33.89
N ALA A 820 29.70 21.20 -32.68
CA ALA A 820 30.37 20.02 -32.12
C ALA A 820 29.68 19.50 -30.86
N TYR A 821 29.67 18.17 -30.68
CA TYR A 821 29.34 17.54 -29.40
C TYR A 821 30.32 16.37 -29.13
N ASP A 822 30.97 16.39 -27.97
CA ASP A 822 31.90 15.35 -27.47
C ASP A 822 33.13 15.04 -28.36
N GLY A 823 33.78 16.09 -28.89
CA GLY A 823 35.07 15.97 -29.58
C GLY A 823 35.05 15.39 -30.99
N PHE A 824 33.88 15.08 -31.56
CA PHE A 824 33.71 14.66 -32.96
C PHE A 824 33.34 15.86 -33.84
N PRO A 825 33.98 16.06 -35.02
CA PRO A 825 33.72 17.21 -35.87
C PRO A 825 32.39 17.08 -36.65
N THR A 826 31.30 17.70 -36.22
CA THR A 826 30.06 17.75 -37.02
C THR A 826 30.12 18.81 -38.10
N ASN A 827 29.17 18.78 -39.04
CA ASN A 827 28.85 19.96 -39.84
C ASN A 827 28.53 21.13 -38.89
N ASP A 828 28.85 22.34 -39.35
CA ASP A 828 28.65 23.54 -38.55
C ASP A 828 27.20 24.01 -38.64
N PHE A 829 26.33 23.47 -37.80
CA PHE A 829 24.94 23.87 -37.72
C PHE A 829 24.73 25.20 -36.98
N THR A 830 25.80 25.92 -36.61
CA THR A 830 25.72 27.33 -36.18
C THR A 830 25.73 28.29 -37.38
N ASP A 831 26.16 27.82 -38.56
CA ASP A 831 26.10 28.59 -39.80
C ASP A 831 24.67 28.59 -40.35
N VAL A 832 24.02 29.75 -40.33
CA VAL A 832 22.64 29.94 -40.81
C VAL A 832 22.47 29.50 -42.26
N THR A 833 23.53 29.58 -43.09
CA THR A 833 23.46 29.22 -44.51
C THR A 833 23.20 27.73 -44.73
N MET A 834 23.47 26.87 -43.74
CA MET A 834 23.10 25.46 -43.78
C MET A 834 21.59 25.24 -43.86
N TYR A 835 20.79 26.20 -43.39
CA TYR A 835 19.33 26.11 -43.32
C TYR A 835 18.63 26.80 -44.49
N ASP A 836 19.35 27.53 -45.35
CA ASP A 836 18.74 28.32 -46.43
C ASP A 836 17.94 27.44 -47.42
N ASN A 837 18.41 26.21 -47.68
CA ASN A 837 17.73 25.27 -48.58
C ASN A 837 16.83 24.28 -47.83
N LEU A 838 16.62 24.42 -46.52
CA LEU A 838 15.83 23.46 -45.73
C LEU A 838 14.39 23.35 -46.23
N ALA A 839 13.84 24.45 -46.76
CA ALA A 839 12.52 24.50 -47.37
C ALA A 839 12.35 23.56 -48.59
N ASP A 840 13.44 23.19 -49.25
CA ASP A 840 13.42 22.26 -50.39
C ASP A 840 13.25 20.80 -49.95
N PHE A 841 13.47 20.51 -48.66
CA PHE A 841 13.39 19.16 -48.09
C PHE A 841 12.12 18.95 -47.26
N VAL A 842 11.73 19.91 -46.42
CA VAL A 842 10.59 19.73 -45.50
C VAL A 842 9.27 19.82 -46.26
N ASP A 843 8.56 18.71 -46.36
CA ASP A 843 7.32 18.57 -47.14
C ASP A 843 6.11 18.05 -46.36
N SER A 844 6.29 17.77 -45.07
CA SER A 844 5.36 16.96 -44.28
C SER A 844 5.08 17.49 -42.86
N ILE A 845 5.86 18.47 -42.40
CA ILE A 845 5.67 19.09 -41.09
C ILE A 845 5.19 20.51 -41.29
N LEU A 846 3.93 20.77 -40.96
CA LEU A 846 3.34 22.09 -41.08
C LEU A 846 3.90 23.04 -40.01
N ALA A 847 4.23 24.26 -40.43
CA ALA A 847 4.57 25.34 -39.51
C ALA A 847 3.42 25.54 -38.53
N LYS A 848 3.72 25.52 -37.22
CA LYS A 848 2.68 25.64 -36.19
C LYS A 848 2.30 27.09 -36.03
N PRO A 849 1.05 27.49 -36.32
CA PRO A 849 0.69 28.90 -36.26
C PRO A 849 0.76 29.53 -34.85
N THR A 850 0.78 28.72 -33.79
CA THR A 850 1.01 29.19 -32.41
C THR A 850 2.46 29.61 -32.13
N ALA A 851 3.41 29.25 -33.00
CA ALA A 851 4.82 29.64 -32.89
C ALA A 851 5.16 30.90 -33.69
N TYR A 852 4.19 31.45 -34.45
CA TYR A 852 4.39 32.55 -35.39
C TYR A 852 3.31 33.61 -35.26
N GLN A 853 3.62 34.83 -35.69
CA GLN A 853 2.63 35.87 -35.92
C GLN A 853 1.96 35.69 -37.29
N TYR A 854 0.65 35.89 -37.33
CA TYR A 854 -0.13 35.91 -38.55
C TYR A 854 -0.02 37.27 -39.24
N VAL A 855 0.33 37.29 -40.53
CA VAL A 855 0.42 38.54 -41.30
C VAL A 855 -0.23 38.38 -42.68
N TYR A 856 -0.97 39.39 -43.10
CA TYR A 856 -1.48 39.57 -44.46
C TYR A 856 -0.54 40.48 -45.27
N ILE A 857 -0.64 40.42 -46.60
CA ILE A 857 0.06 41.35 -47.49
C ILE A 857 -0.40 42.78 -47.20
N GLY A 858 0.51 43.65 -46.76
CA GLY A 858 0.25 45.04 -46.40
C GLY A 858 0.01 45.31 -44.91
N ASP A 859 0.09 44.29 -44.05
CA ASP A 859 -0.05 44.47 -42.59
C ASP A 859 1.11 45.28 -41.97
N GLU A 860 0.79 45.99 -40.88
CA GLU A 860 1.78 46.54 -39.95
C GLU A 860 2.16 45.46 -38.93
N VAL A 861 3.45 45.13 -38.85
CA VAL A 861 3.96 44.13 -37.91
C VAL A 861 4.74 44.82 -36.81
N LYS A 862 4.30 44.57 -35.58
CA LYS A 862 4.93 45.03 -34.36
C LYS A 862 6.11 44.13 -34.01
N LEU A 863 7.31 44.69 -34.05
CA LEU A 863 8.49 44.03 -33.55
C LEU A 863 8.73 44.43 -32.09
N PRO A 864 9.02 43.45 -31.20
CA PRO A 864 9.26 43.75 -29.79
C PRO A 864 10.54 44.58 -29.64
N ILE A 865 10.45 45.76 -29.01
CA ILE A 865 11.63 46.56 -28.68
C ILE A 865 12.56 45.71 -27.81
N GLN A 866 13.79 45.48 -28.30
CA GLN A 866 14.81 44.83 -27.46
C GLN A 866 15.02 45.69 -26.21
N SER A 867 15.17 45.06 -25.05
CA SER A 867 15.17 45.66 -23.70
C SER A 867 16.34 46.60 -23.38
N ASN A 868 16.88 47.28 -24.39
CA ASN A 868 17.96 48.24 -24.32
C ASN A 868 17.43 49.62 -24.71
N SER A 869 17.63 50.62 -23.83
CA SER A 869 17.05 51.98 -23.95
C SER A 869 17.58 52.81 -25.14
N ASN A 870 18.44 52.25 -25.99
CA ASN A 870 19.02 52.89 -27.18
C ASN A 870 18.66 52.17 -28.50
N PHE A 871 17.66 51.28 -28.49
CA PHE A 871 17.22 50.58 -29.69
C PHE A 871 16.59 51.56 -30.70
N SER A 872 17.11 51.61 -31.93
CA SER A 872 16.66 52.57 -32.97
C SER A 872 16.47 51.95 -34.37
N HIS A 873 16.87 50.70 -34.55
CA HIS A 873 16.77 49.97 -35.82
C HIS A 873 17.00 48.47 -35.62
N TYR A 874 16.43 47.65 -36.50
CA TYR A 874 16.79 46.25 -36.67
C TYR A 874 17.85 46.11 -37.76
N LEU A 875 18.75 45.14 -37.62
CA LEU A 875 19.62 44.69 -38.70
C LEU A 875 19.07 43.38 -39.25
N MET A 876 18.67 43.34 -40.52
CA MET A 876 18.13 42.14 -41.17
C MET A 876 18.83 41.92 -42.51
N ASN A 877 19.36 40.72 -42.77
CA ASN A 877 20.09 40.37 -44.00
C ASN A 877 21.21 41.37 -44.38
N GLY A 878 21.88 41.96 -43.37
CA GLY A 878 22.92 42.96 -43.58
C GLY A 878 22.41 44.37 -43.92
N GLN A 879 21.09 44.60 -43.89
CA GLN A 879 20.47 45.92 -44.07
C GLN A 879 19.87 46.45 -42.76
N ILE A 880 19.88 47.78 -42.60
CA ILE A 880 19.35 48.50 -41.44
C ILE A 880 17.90 48.90 -41.72
N TYR A 881 17.00 48.59 -40.80
CA TYR A 881 15.58 48.92 -40.87
C TYR A 881 15.13 49.72 -39.64
N HIS A 882 14.58 50.91 -39.87
CA HIS A 882 14.00 51.82 -38.88
C HIS A 882 12.48 51.62 -38.72
N GLU A 883 11.91 52.22 -37.69
CA GLU A 883 10.46 52.26 -37.50
C GLU A 883 9.79 52.96 -38.69
N GLY A 884 8.74 52.35 -39.24
CA GLY A 884 8.06 52.81 -40.44
C GLY A 884 8.68 52.34 -41.75
N ASP A 885 9.86 51.71 -41.72
CA ASP A 885 10.45 51.11 -42.92
C ASP A 885 9.60 49.94 -43.41
N THR A 886 9.68 49.73 -44.73
CA THR A 886 8.96 48.66 -45.41
C THR A 886 9.92 47.51 -45.69
N LEU A 887 9.65 46.35 -45.09
CA LEU A 887 10.39 45.13 -45.29
C LEU A 887 9.74 44.34 -46.43
N ILE A 888 10.52 44.07 -47.48
CA ILE A 888 10.11 43.21 -48.59
C ILE A 888 10.72 41.83 -48.38
N ILE A 889 9.88 40.80 -48.21
CA ILE A 889 10.33 39.42 -47.98
C ILE A 889 9.87 38.54 -49.15
N GLY A 890 10.82 38.00 -49.91
CA GLY A 890 10.54 37.17 -51.09
C GLY A 890 9.84 37.92 -52.21
N ASP A 891 9.11 37.19 -53.07
CA ASP A 891 8.65 37.69 -54.37
C ASP A 891 7.44 38.64 -54.33
N ASN A 892 6.77 38.94 -53.19
CA ASN A 892 5.69 39.95 -53.14
C ASN A 892 5.14 40.32 -51.72
N LEU A 893 5.86 40.06 -50.62
CA LEU A 893 5.34 40.43 -49.29
C LEU A 893 5.91 41.77 -48.84
N VAL A 894 5.03 42.73 -48.60
CA VAL A 894 5.35 44.09 -48.13
C VAL A 894 4.79 44.24 -46.71
N ILE A 895 5.67 44.38 -45.72
CA ILE A 895 5.30 44.58 -44.31
C ILE A 895 5.85 45.92 -43.84
N LYS A 896 5.04 46.69 -43.13
CA LYS A 896 5.51 47.92 -42.48
C LYS A 896 5.91 47.62 -41.04
N LEU A 897 7.14 47.99 -40.68
CA LEU A 897 7.68 47.76 -39.34
C LEU A 897 7.16 48.83 -38.37
N VAL A 898 6.62 48.39 -37.23
CA VAL A 898 6.26 49.25 -36.10
C VAL A 898 7.00 48.72 -34.88
N PHE A 899 7.63 49.57 -34.09
CA PHE A 899 8.35 49.14 -32.89
C PHE A 899 7.39 49.27 -31.69
N ASP A 900 7.30 48.22 -30.87
CA ASP A 900 6.25 48.10 -29.84
C ASP A 900 6.55 48.83 -28.52
#